data_AF-A0AAD5ZK70-F1
#
_entry.id   AF-A0AAD5ZK70-F1
#
_cell.length_a   1.000
_cell.length_b   1.000
_cell.length_c   1.000
_cell.angle_alpha   90.00
_cell.angle_beta   90.00
_cell.angle_gamma   90.00
#
_symmetry.space_group_name_H-M   'P 1'
#
loop_
_entity.id
_entity.type
_entity.pdbx_description
1 polymer ?
#
loop_
_entity_poly.entity_id
_entity_poly.type
_entity_poly.pdbx_seq_one_letter_code
_entity_poly.pdbx_strand_id
1 'polypeptide(L)'
;MNLMDSLPAKLDLTGAEICGELDEQNPPIHLPNQASDAPLLALDIGGTLIKIVYFKESKEEGKNGNRSVGGKLRFVKFERRRLDECLEFIQSKRLIFRTGATGSHKGHITIKATGGGSYKFADIFRDKLGVYLDKLDEMESVVSGANFLLQRIKDAAFTHLNGKRTPIDISPKNLFPYLLVNIGSGVSIIKVTGNRKFERVTGTQIGGGTMFGLAKLLTGCISYNEFLKLSQKGDNVVLDLIVRDICGELVCQKQGLSATTLASSFGKVISSKKTLADFKKEDLAATLLSAFTYNIAQISFLVASLLGLRRVFFGGSYIRGHMSTMNNIAYAIDFWSKGQMQAVFLHHEGFLGALGALTSYEKLESNNFASSEEPAEQADSHEHSAPDDGKVTAENGDHNIFPYLLVNIGSGVSMIEVIGKGKFERIIGSHLGGGTILGLARLLTGVSSYEQLLDLSQRGDNLSIDLTVGDIYGEHGYPKIGLPATTTASSFGKVNSNKLSDYRPEDLAAALLNLFTYNVGQIAYFVANLSGLKRIFFRGAYVCGHEKTMEKISKSLKYWSKGQVQTTFLCHEGFLGTLGAFWSYENMGIDGLAEHEVIREVLLGAPYTGGQFPSIPPSEHCDNDNDTDLKLEADKLRKENLLLKAELERLRCENEDLRGRLTPPSNGNSKLH
;
A
#
# COMPACT_ATOMS: atom_id res chain seq x y z
N MET A 1 31.72 30.07 -44.73
CA MET A 1 30.97 30.76 -43.67
C MET A 1 30.23 29.67 -42.91
N ASN A 2 30.71 29.35 -41.71
CA ASN A 2 30.34 28.13 -40.97
C ASN A 2 28.88 28.16 -40.53
N LEU A 3 28.16 27.07 -40.78
CA LEU A 3 26.92 26.72 -40.09
C LEU A 3 27.20 26.69 -38.59
N MET A 4 26.77 27.72 -37.86
CA MET A 4 26.45 27.56 -36.45
C MET A 4 25.00 27.09 -36.38
N ASP A 5 24.82 25.77 -36.34
CA ASP A 5 23.60 25.20 -35.78
C ASP A 5 23.38 25.84 -34.41
N SER A 6 22.17 26.35 -34.15
CA SER A 6 21.78 26.80 -32.83
C SER A 6 22.01 25.64 -31.85
N LEU A 7 23.04 25.75 -31.01
CA LEU A 7 23.38 24.74 -30.01
C LEU A 7 22.12 24.43 -29.17
N PRO A 8 21.84 23.15 -28.87
CA PRO A 8 20.72 22.81 -27.98
C PRO A 8 20.89 23.52 -26.64
N ALA A 9 19.78 23.90 -26.01
CA ALA A 9 19.73 24.46 -24.66
C ALA A 9 20.64 23.64 -23.73
N LYS A 10 21.68 24.27 -23.16
CA LYS A 10 22.61 23.59 -22.26
C LYS A 10 22.25 23.89 -20.82
N LEU A 11 22.01 22.85 -20.02
CA LEU A 11 21.77 22.98 -18.58
C LEU A 11 23.11 23.02 -17.81
N ASP A 12 23.33 24.07 -17.02
CA ASP A 12 24.45 24.17 -16.07
C ASP A 12 23.91 24.15 -14.64
N LEU A 13 24.30 23.12 -13.89
CA LEU A 13 23.89 22.88 -12.51
C LEU A 13 24.96 23.20 -11.48
N THR A 14 26.10 23.73 -11.91
CA THR A 14 27.22 24.03 -11.03
C THR A 14 26.84 25.14 -10.06
N GLY A 15 26.92 24.84 -8.75
CA GLY A 15 26.50 25.78 -7.70
C GLY A 15 24.99 25.89 -7.52
N ALA A 16 24.21 24.94 -8.03
CA ALA A 16 22.76 24.95 -7.87
C ALA A 16 22.34 24.79 -6.40
N GLU A 17 21.41 25.63 -5.95
CA GLU A 17 20.96 25.64 -4.54
C GLU A 17 19.48 25.97 -4.43
N ILE A 18 18.84 25.49 -3.36
CA ILE A 18 17.46 25.86 -3.03
C ILE A 18 17.45 27.31 -2.54
N CYS A 19 16.59 28.15 -3.14
CA CYS A 19 16.36 29.52 -2.72
C CYS A 19 14.96 29.67 -2.13
N GLY A 20 14.89 30.07 -0.87
CA GLY A 20 13.63 30.27 -0.14
C GLY A 20 13.65 29.57 1.21
N GLU A 21 12.60 29.79 2.00
CA GLU A 21 12.41 29.04 3.23
C GLU A 21 12.19 27.57 2.91
N LEU A 22 12.86 26.68 3.63
CA LEU A 22 12.74 25.23 3.38
C LEU A 22 11.33 24.68 3.67
N ASP A 23 10.50 25.45 4.36
CA ASP A 23 9.11 25.13 4.66
C ASP A 23 8.15 25.64 3.55
N GLU A 24 8.65 26.40 2.56
CA GLU A 24 7.87 26.79 1.39
C GLU A 24 7.58 25.55 0.50
N GLN A 25 6.40 25.52 -0.11
CA GLN A 25 6.01 24.41 -0.98
C GLN A 25 6.67 24.55 -2.37
N ASN A 26 7.72 23.75 -2.63
CA ASN A 26 8.54 23.74 -3.86
C ASN A 26 9.32 25.05 -4.08
N PRO A 27 10.27 25.39 -3.19
CA PRO A 27 11.09 26.58 -3.32
C PRO A 27 11.87 26.56 -4.66
N PRO A 28 12.09 27.71 -5.31
CA PRO A 28 12.91 27.78 -6.52
C PRO A 28 14.31 27.19 -6.32
N ILE A 29 14.91 26.62 -7.37
CA ILE A 29 16.33 26.24 -7.38
C ILE A 29 17.09 27.29 -8.19
N HIS A 30 18.05 27.97 -7.59
CA HIS A 30 18.90 28.93 -8.27
C HIS A 30 20.01 28.23 -9.04
N LEU A 31 20.20 28.64 -10.29
CA LEU A 31 21.26 28.19 -11.19
C LEU A 31 22.13 29.40 -11.52
N PRO A 32 23.24 29.63 -10.79
CA PRO A 32 24.02 30.87 -10.89
C PRO A 32 24.77 31.02 -12.21
N ASN A 33 25.07 29.91 -12.90
CA ASN A 33 25.89 29.90 -14.11
C ASN A 33 25.08 29.64 -15.41
N GLN A 34 23.75 29.53 -15.30
CA GLN A 34 22.89 29.18 -16.43
C GLN A 34 22.82 30.32 -17.46
N ALA A 35 23.12 29.99 -18.72
CA ALA A 35 22.98 30.91 -19.85
C ALA A 35 21.51 31.20 -20.19
N SER A 36 21.24 32.41 -20.65
CA SER A 36 19.91 32.98 -20.92
C SER A 36 19.36 32.64 -22.32
N ASP A 37 20.19 32.04 -23.17
CA ASP A 37 19.95 31.91 -24.61
C ASP A 37 19.04 30.75 -25.02
N ALA A 38 18.54 29.94 -24.08
CA ALA A 38 17.68 28.81 -24.43
C ALA A 38 16.50 28.54 -23.47
N PRO A 39 15.29 28.27 -24.00
CA PRO A 39 14.13 27.92 -23.18
C PRO A 39 14.30 26.53 -22.57
N LEU A 40 14.67 26.49 -21.28
CA LEU A 40 14.70 25.27 -20.49
C LEU A 40 13.31 25.03 -19.90
N LEU A 41 12.61 24.04 -20.47
CA LEU A 41 11.25 23.66 -20.11
C LEU A 41 11.12 22.13 -20.19
N ALA A 42 10.57 21.52 -19.14
CA ALA A 42 10.30 20.09 -19.09
C ALA A 42 8.94 19.79 -18.44
N LEU A 43 8.29 18.73 -18.93
CA LEU A 43 6.94 18.31 -18.53
C LEU A 43 6.98 16.89 -17.97
N ASP A 44 6.23 16.64 -16.89
CA ASP A 44 5.81 15.29 -16.45
C ASP A 44 4.28 15.23 -16.47
N ILE A 45 3.73 14.46 -17.42
CA ILE A 45 2.30 14.33 -17.64
C ILE A 45 1.84 12.97 -17.10
N GLY A 46 1.54 12.92 -15.81
CA GLY A 46 1.08 11.71 -15.13
C GLY A 46 -0.43 11.45 -15.27
N GLY A 47 -0.91 10.37 -14.64
CA GLY A 47 -2.33 9.98 -14.68
C GLY A 47 -3.30 10.99 -14.06
N THR A 48 -2.85 11.77 -13.07
CA THR A 48 -3.69 12.76 -12.35
C THR A 48 -3.18 14.19 -12.45
N LEU A 49 -1.86 14.39 -12.58
CA LEU A 49 -1.23 15.71 -12.52
C LEU A 49 -0.27 15.92 -13.68
N ILE A 50 -0.21 17.17 -14.14
CA ILE A 50 0.81 17.69 -15.05
C ILE A 50 1.76 18.53 -14.20
N LYS A 51 3.07 18.29 -14.30
CA LYS A 51 4.09 19.09 -13.62
C LYS A 51 5.02 19.70 -14.66
N ILE A 52 5.36 20.97 -14.43
CA ILE A 52 6.25 21.73 -15.28
C ILE A 52 7.42 22.21 -14.42
N VAL A 53 8.62 22.00 -14.96
CA VAL A 53 9.83 22.67 -14.49
C VAL A 53 10.31 23.57 -15.61
N TYR A 54 10.55 24.85 -15.29
CA TYR A 54 11.02 25.81 -16.28
C TYR A 54 12.02 26.79 -15.68
N PHE A 55 12.98 27.23 -16.49
CA PHE A 55 13.95 28.24 -16.10
C PHE A 55 13.38 29.65 -16.29
N LYS A 56 13.67 30.53 -15.33
CA LYS A 56 13.38 31.96 -15.41
C LYS A 56 14.65 32.74 -15.07
N GLU A 57 15.11 33.53 -16.04
CA GLU A 57 16.26 34.44 -15.88
C GLU A 57 16.05 35.44 -14.72
N SER A 58 17.12 35.72 -13.99
CA SER A 58 17.17 36.79 -12.99
C SER A 58 17.34 38.14 -13.68
N LYS A 59 16.45 39.10 -13.45
CA LYS A 59 16.53 40.46 -14.02
C LYS A 59 17.38 41.43 -13.19
N GLU A 60 18.28 40.91 -12.34
CA GLU A 60 19.08 41.81 -11.50
C GLU A 60 20.16 42.47 -12.35
N GLU A 61 20.07 43.80 -12.49
CA GLU A 61 21.09 44.62 -13.14
C GLU A 61 22.35 44.60 -12.27
N GLY A 62 23.43 44.01 -12.80
CA GLY A 62 24.72 44.08 -12.16
C GLY A 62 25.15 45.54 -12.03
N LYS A 63 25.70 45.93 -10.88
CA LYS A 63 26.19 47.30 -10.57
C LYS A 63 27.19 47.88 -11.59
N ASN A 64 27.69 47.09 -12.55
CA ASN A 64 28.67 47.47 -13.56
C ASN A 64 28.22 47.23 -15.02
N GLY A 65 26.92 47.08 -15.32
CA GLY A 65 26.45 46.97 -16.71
C GLY A 65 26.73 45.62 -17.41
N ASN A 66 27.32 44.64 -16.71
CA ASN A 66 27.32 43.25 -17.16
C ASN A 66 25.95 42.62 -16.83
N ARG A 67 25.33 41.97 -17.83
CA ARG A 67 24.14 41.12 -17.61
C ARG A 67 24.46 40.09 -16.53
N SER A 68 23.59 39.96 -15.54
CA SER A 68 23.68 38.85 -14.58
C SER A 68 23.54 37.54 -15.36
N VAL A 69 24.53 36.66 -15.22
CA VAL A 69 24.43 35.27 -15.67
C VAL A 69 23.64 34.52 -14.60
N GLY A 70 22.73 33.63 -15.02
CA GLY A 70 21.97 32.79 -14.11
C GLY A 70 20.48 33.12 -13.97
N GLY A 71 19.80 32.30 -13.18
CA GLY A 71 18.35 32.39 -12.99
C GLY A 71 17.83 31.31 -12.04
N LYS A 72 16.52 31.07 -12.07
CA LYS A 72 15.86 30.14 -11.14
C LYS A 72 14.99 29.13 -11.89
N LEU A 73 15.13 27.86 -11.55
CA LEU A 73 14.13 26.84 -11.86
C LEU A 73 12.87 27.11 -11.03
N ARG A 74 11.73 27.06 -11.71
CA ARG A 74 10.40 27.26 -11.14
C ARG A 74 9.57 26.01 -11.38
N PHE A 75 8.69 25.75 -10.43
CA PHE A 75 7.89 24.53 -10.34
C PHE A 75 6.42 24.91 -10.35
N VAL A 76 5.64 24.32 -11.26
CA VAL A 76 4.19 24.50 -11.29
C VAL A 76 3.50 23.19 -11.64
N LYS A 77 2.31 22.98 -11.10
CA LYS A 77 1.50 21.77 -11.33
C LYS A 77 0.06 22.14 -11.67
N PHE A 78 -0.54 21.31 -12.51
CA PHE A 78 -1.94 21.38 -12.90
C PHE A 78 -2.60 20.01 -12.70
N GLU A 79 -3.89 20.00 -12.41
CA GLU A 79 -4.65 18.76 -12.53
C GLU A 79 -4.75 18.39 -14.01
N ARG A 80 -4.59 17.11 -14.36
CA ARG A 80 -4.61 16.64 -15.75
C ARG A 80 -5.91 17.04 -16.48
N ARG A 81 -7.04 17.07 -15.77
CA ARG A 81 -8.33 17.51 -16.33
C ARG A 81 -8.36 19.00 -16.71
N ARG A 82 -7.41 19.79 -16.20
CA ARG A 82 -7.22 21.22 -16.49
C ARG A 82 -6.06 21.42 -17.47
N LEU A 83 -5.92 20.53 -18.46
CA LEU A 83 -4.86 20.59 -19.46
C LEU A 83 -4.86 21.92 -20.21
N ASP A 84 -6.03 22.49 -20.52
CA ASP A 84 -6.12 23.76 -21.24
C ASP A 84 -5.45 24.91 -20.48
N GLU A 85 -5.64 25.00 -19.16
CA GLU A 85 -4.97 26.01 -18.33
C GLU A 85 -3.45 25.83 -18.29
N CYS A 86 -2.96 24.60 -18.37
CA CYS A 86 -1.53 24.31 -18.49
C CYS A 86 -0.97 24.87 -19.82
N LEU A 87 -1.70 24.69 -20.93
CA LEU A 87 -1.31 25.22 -22.23
C LEU A 87 -1.34 26.76 -22.25
N GLU A 88 -2.37 27.37 -21.69
CA GLU A 88 -2.49 28.83 -21.53
C GLU A 88 -1.37 29.39 -20.64
N PHE A 89 -0.98 28.67 -19.58
CA PHE A 89 0.15 29.06 -18.73
C PHE A 89 1.46 29.10 -19.53
N ILE A 90 1.73 28.07 -20.33
CA ILE A 90 2.95 28.00 -21.16
C ILE A 90 2.99 29.17 -22.15
N GLN A 91 1.86 29.49 -22.79
CA GLN A 91 1.74 30.61 -23.73
C GLN A 91 1.91 31.97 -23.03
N SER A 92 1.17 32.21 -21.95
CA SER A 92 1.17 33.50 -21.22
C SER A 92 2.52 33.82 -20.59
N LYS A 93 3.25 32.80 -20.14
CA LYS A 93 4.62 32.94 -19.62
C LYS A 93 5.68 33.02 -20.72
N ARG A 94 5.29 32.89 -22.01
CA ARG A 94 6.19 32.89 -23.17
C ARG A 94 7.35 31.90 -23.00
N LEU A 95 7.07 30.71 -22.45
CA LEU A 95 8.08 29.68 -22.20
C LEU A 95 8.56 29.00 -23.48
N ILE A 96 7.89 29.27 -24.61
CA ILE A 96 8.24 28.80 -25.93
C ILE A 96 8.61 30.02 -26.79
N PHE A 97 9.86 30.09 -27.25
CA PHE A 97 10.30 31.13 -28.18
C PHE A 97 10.23 30.60 -29.62
N ARG A 98 9.47 31.28 -30.48
CA ARG A 98 9.61 31.17 -31.93
C ARG A 98 10.74 32.13 -32.32
N THR A 99 11.88 31.62 -32.78
CA THR A 99 12.89 32.45 -33.43
C THR A 99 12.26 33.10 -34.66
N GLY A 100 11.98 34.40 -34.57
CA GLY A 100 11.54 35.19 -35.71
C GLY A 100 12.74 35.87 -36.34
N ALA A 101 13.10 35.49 -37.56
CA ALA A 101 13.35 36.39 -38.69
C ALA A 101 14.00 35.63 -39.88
N THR A 102 13.39 35.83 -41.05
CA THR A 102 13.96 35.65 -42.40
C THR A 102 14.44 34.26 -42.84
N GLY A 103 13.59 33.57 -43.61
CA GLY A 103 14.03 32.65 -44.65
C GLY A 103 14.25 31.18 -44.26
N SER A 104 13.47 30.31 -44.90
CA SER A 104 13.83 28.93 -45.28
C SER A 104 13.80 27.77 -44.27
N HIS A 105 13.83 27.94 -42.95
CA HIS A 105 13.73 26.75 -42.05
C HIS A 105 12.71 26.94 -40.91
N LYS A 106 11.49 26.40 -41.09
CA LYS A 106 10.53 26.16 -40.02
C LYS A 106 11.05 25.03 -39.11
N GLY A 107 12.02 25.31 -38.26
CA GLY A 107 12.46 24.37 -37.24
C GLY A 107 11.29 24.06 -36.29
N HIS A 108 10.98 22.78 -36.12
CA HIS A 108 9.95 22.34 -35.18
C HIS A 108 10.45 22.49 -33.74
N ILE A 109 9.70 23.22 -32.91
CA ILE A 109 10.04 23.38 -31.49
C ILE A 109 9.74 22.07 -30.76
N THR A 110 10.71 21.59 -29.99
CA THR A 110 10.59 20.33 -29.24
C THR A 110 10.79 20.57 -27.75
N ILE A 111 9.90 20.02 -26.91
CA ILE A 111 9.95 20.14 -25.44
C ILE A 111 10.14 18.74 -24.84
N LYS A 112 11.02 18.62 -23.83
CA LYS A 112 11.20 17.36 -23.09
C LYS A 112 9.95 17.05 -22.28
N ALA A 113 9.39 15.88 -22.46
CA ALA A 113 8.22 15.43 -21.73
C ALA A 113 8.36 13.97 -21.30
N THR A 114 7.86 13.66 -20.12
CA THR A 114 7.82 12.30 -19.58
C THR A 114 6.42 11.98 -19.03
N GLY A 115 6.25 10.76 -18.52
CA GLY A 115 4.98 10.23 -18.04
C GLY A 115 4.06 9.78 -19.18
N GLY A 116 3.14 8.85 -18.88
CA GLY A 116 2.26 8.27 -19.92
C GLY A 116 1.43 9.30 -20.70
N GLY A 117 1.07 10.43 -20.09
CA GLY A 117 0.35 11.50 -20.76
C GLY A 117 1.16 12.21 -21.86
N SER A 118 2.49 12.10 -21.89
CA SER A 118 3.32 12.61 -22.99
C SER A 118 3.05 11.89 -24.31
N TYR A 119 2.56 10.65 -24.25
CA TYR A 119 2.09 9.91 -25.41
C TYR A 119 0.66 10.31 -25.76
N LYS A 120 -0.24 10.24 -24.77
CA LYS A 120 -1.68 10.45 -24.94
C LYS A 120 -2.06 11.85 -25.43
N PHE A 121 -1.34 12.89 -25.00
CA PHE A 121 -1.70 14.28 -25.29
C PHE A 121 -0.74 14.94 -26.30
N ALA A 122 0.16 14.18 -26.93
CA ALA A 122 1.15 14.72 -27.87
C ALA A 122 0.50 15.54 -28.99
N ASP A 123 -0.59 15.04 -29.57
CA ASP A 123 -1.32 15.72 -30.64
C ASP A 123 -1.92 17.06 -30.17
N ILE A 124 -2.42 17.13 -28.93
CA ILE A 124 -2.97 18.37 -28.37
C ILE A 124 -1.88 19.45 -28.24
N PHE A 125 -0.68 19.08 -27.77
CA PHE A 125 0.45 20.01 -27.69
C PHE A 125 0.87 20.49 -29.09
N ARG A 126 0.91 19.59 -30.08
CA ARG A 126 1.19 19.96 -31.47
C ARG A 126 0.15 20.92 -32.01
N ASP A 127 -1.12 20.61 -31.85
CA ASP A 127 -2.21 21.34 -32.49
C ASP A 127 -2.46 22.71 -31.81
N LYS A 128 -2.35 22.79 -30.47
CA LYS A 128 -2.60 24.02 -29.72
C LYS A 128 -1.37 24.91 -29.50
N LEU A 129 -0.17 24.34 -29.40
CA LEU A 129 1.07 25.10 -29.16
C LEU A 129 2.04 25.10 -30.34
N GLY A 130 1.87 24.20 -31.31
CA GLY A 130 2.81 24.03 -32.42
C GLY A 130 4.14 23.40 -31.99
N VAL A 131 4.14 22.60 -30.90
CA VAL A 131 5.34 21.97 -30.34
C VAL A 131 5.24 20.45 -30.37
N TYR A 132 6.38 19.80 -30.60
CA TYR A 132 6.52 18.36 -30.48
C TYR A 132 7.02 18.01 -29.09
N LEU A 133 6.56 16.88 -28.55
CA LEU A 133 7.05 16.35 -27.29
C LEU A 133 8.16 15.35 -27.58
N ASP A 134 9.36 15.61 -27.07
CA ASP A 134 10.43 14.61 -26.99
C ASP A 134 10.15 13.74 -25.75
N LYS A 135 9.68 12.52 -26.02
CA LYS A 135 9.10 11.62 -25.03
C LYS A 135 10.21 10.81 -24.37
N LEU A 136 10.40 11.04 -23.08
CA LEU A 136 11.36 10.33 -22.25
C LEU A 136 10.67 9.25 -21.42
N ASP A 137 11.43 8.25 -20.99
CA ASP A 137 10.94 7.19 -20.10
C ASP A 137 10.61 7.74 -18.71
N GLU A 138 9.46 7.35 -18.17
CA GLU A 138 8.96 7.85 -16.88
C GLU A 138 9.86 7.48 -15.71
N MET A 139 10.29 6.22 -15.62
CA MET A 139 11.09 5.75 -14.50
C MET A 139 12.51 6.28 -14.59
N GLU A 140 13.10 6.30 -15.78
CA GLU A 140 14.41 6.89 -16.00
C GLU A 140 14.42 8.38 -15.66
N SER A 141 13.36 9.12 -16.04
CA SER A 141 13.22 10.52 -15.69
C SER A 141 13.09 10.70 -14.17
N VAL A 142 12.26 9.89 -13.51
CA VAL A 142 12.10 9.95 -12.04
C VAL A 142 13.41 9.66 -11.31
N VAL A 143 14.15 8.62 -11.71
CA VAL A 143 15.45 8.25 -11.11
C VAL A 143 16.50 9.33 -11.39
N SER A 144 16.54 9.88 -12.60
CA SER A 144 17.47 10.94 -12.96
C SER A 144 17.21 12.22 -12.16
N GLY A 145 15.94 12.60 -12.00
CA GLY A 145 15.56 13.74 -11.16
C GLY A 145 15.86 13.53 -9.67
N ALA A 146 15.66 12.32 -9.15
CA ALA A 146 16.04 11.97 -7.78
C ALA A 146 17.56 12.07 -7.58
N ASN A 147 18.36 11.47 -8.47
CA ASN A 147 19.82 11.54 -8.40
C ASN A 147 20.33 12.98 -8.56
N PHE A 148 19.71 13.79 -9.42
CA PHE A 148 20.01 15.22 -9.54
C PHE A 148 19.87 15.93 -8.19
N LEU A 149 18.71 15.82 -7.54
CA LEU A 149 18.49 16.44 -6.24
C LEU A 149 19.50 15.95 -5.21
N LEU A 150 19.69 14.63 -5.11
CA LEU A 150 20.52 14.00 -4.09
C LEU A 150 22.03 14.25 -4.26
N GLN A 151 22.49 14.49 -5.48
CA GLN A 151 23.92 14.69 -5.76
C GLN A 151 24.32 16.15 -5.92
N ARG A 152 23.40 17.01 -6.37
CA ARG A 152 23.72 18.39 -6.79
C ARG A 152 23.11 19.45 -5.89
N ILE A 153 22.01 19.15 -5.20
CA ILE A 153 21.27 20.13 -4.43
C ILE A 153 21.44 19.85 -2.94
N LYS A 154 22.17 20.74 -2.26
CA LYS A 154 22.33 20.68 -0.81
C LYS A 154 20.97 20.78 -0.12
N ASP A 155 20.81 20.04 0.98
CA ASP A 155 19.60 20.02 1.82
C ASP A 155 18.32 19.58 1.08
N ALA A 156 18.44 18.95 -0.10
CA ALA A 156 17.30 18.47 -0.86
C ALA A 156 16.56 17.29 -0.21
N ALA A 157 17.22 16.59 0.73
CA ALA A 157 16.71 15.42 1.41
C ALA A 157 16.72 15.57 2.93
N PHE A 158 15.72 15.01 3.61
CA PHE A 158 15.57 15.09 5.06
C PHE A 158 14.86 13.86 5.63
N THR A 159 15.12 13.52 6.89
CA THR A 159 14.26 12.63 7.68
C THR A 159 13.21 13.44 8.44
N HIS A 160 12.11 12.78 8.82
CA HIS A 160 11.06 13.37 9.63
C HIS A 160 10.56 12.35 10.66
N LEU A 161 10.97 12.48 11.92
CA LEU A 161 10.55 11.56 12.99
C LEU A 161 10.17 12.35 14.23
N ASN A 162 9.09 11.96 14.91
CA ASN A 162 8.57 12.64 16.10
C ASN A 162 8.33 14.15 15.89
N GLY A 163 7.85 14.53 14.70
CA GLY A 163 7.64 15.94 14.33
C GLY A 163 8.91 16.75 14.09
N LYS A 164 10.10 16.14 14.20
CA LYS A 164 11.38 16.80 13.93
C LYS A 164 11.87 16.47 12.52
N ARG A 165 12.07 17.52 11.74
CA ARG A 165 12.73 17.46 10.44
C ARG A 165 14.24 17.60 10.60
N THR A 166 15.00 16.69 9.99
CA THR A 166 16.48 16.71 10.05
C THR A 166 17.05 16.54 8.64
N PRO A 167 17.77 17.55 8.10
CA PRO A 167 18.46 17.43 6.82
C PRO A 167 19.44 16.25 6.82
N ILE A 168 19.56 15.57 5.69
CA ILE A 168 20.55 14.50 5.51
C ILE A 168 21.58 14.99 4.51
N ASP A 169 22.83 15.07 4.95
CA ASP A 169 23.95 15.25 4.04
C ASP A 169 24.35 13.87 3.47
N ILE A 170 24.04 13.65 2.20
CA ILE A 170 24.37 12.41 1.51
C ILE A 170 25.56 12.68 0.61
N SER A 171 26.73 12.19 1.02
CA SER A 171 27.90 12.21 0.15
C SER A 171 27.58 11.52 -1.18
N PRO A 172 27.84 12.16 -2.34
CA PRO A 172 27.64 11.55 -3.65
C PRO A 172 28.37 10.20 -3.81
N LYS A 173 29.48 10.00 -3.09
CA LYS A 173 30.26 8.76 -3.09
C LYS A 173 29.58 7.59 -2.36
N ASN A 174 28.59 7.86 -1.51
CA ASN A 174 27.89 6.87 -0.70
C ASN A 174 26.38 6.88 -0.95
N LEU A 175 25.88 7.42 -2.08
CA LEU A 175 24.44 7.51 -2.34
C LEU A 175 23.79 6.15 -2.63
N PHE A 176 24.48 5.28 -3.36
CA PHE A 176 23.93 4.01 -3.84
C PHE A 176 24.33 2.82 -2.95
N PRO A 177 23.54 1.73 -2.92
CA PRO A 177 22.18 1.63 -3.46
C PRO A 177 21.14 2.28 -2.54
N TYR A 178 19.97 2.58 -3.09
CA TYR A 178 18.80 3.01 -2.32
C TYR A 178 17.48 2.52 -2.96
N LEU A 179 16.41 2.50 -2.17
CA LEU A 179 15.06 2.24 -2.64
C LEU A 179 14.33 3.57 -2.89
N LEU A 180 13.78 3.77 -4.08
CA LEU A 180 12.93 4.90 -4.41
C LEU A 180 11.47 4.43 -4.49
N VAL A 181 10.64 4.95 -3.59
CA VAL A 181 9.20 4.71 -3.52
C VAL A 181 8.50 5.93 -4.11
N ASN A 182 8.16 5.87 -5.39
CA ASN A 182 7.52 6.97 -6.10
C ASN A 182 5.99 6.84 -6.01
N ILE A 183 5.35 7.68 -5.18
CA ILE A 183 3.93 7.62 -4.86
C ILE A 183 3.15 8.62 -5.74
N GLY A 184 2.54 8.12 -6.80
CA GLY A 184 1.67 8.84 -7.73
C GLY A 184 0.21 8.42 -7.57
N SER A 185 -0.49 8.19 -8.68
CA SER A 185 -1.83 7.59 -8.66
C SER A 185 -1.77 6.18 -8.04
N GLY A 186 -0.86 5.33 -8.55
CA GLY A 186 -0.37 4.13 -7.87
C GLY A 186 1.02 4.37 -7.26
N VAL A 187 1.78 3.30 -7.01
CA VAL A 187 3.14 3.38 -6.47
C VAL A 187 4.09 2.53 -7.29
N SER A 188 5.23 3.09 -7.67
CA SER A 188 6.35 2.35 -8.24
C SER A 188 7.50 2.29 -7.24
N ILE A 189 8.04 1.09 -7.03
CA ILE A 189 9.14 0.83 -6.10
C ILE A 189 10.35 0.39 -6.91
N ILE A 190 11.39 1.22 -6.87
CA ILE A 190 12.53 1.17 -7.78
C ILE A 190 13.80 1.03 -6.95
N LYS A 191 14.62 0.02 -7.22
CA LYS A 191 15.96 -0.08 -6.65
C LYS A 191 16.92 0.68 -7.55
N VAL A 192 17.67 1.61 -6.99
CA VAL A 192 18.65 2.43 -7.70
C VAL A 192 20.04 2.03 -7.24
N THR A 193 20.89 1.60 -8.17
CA THR A 193 22.27 1.14 -7.90
C THR A 193 23.32 2.07 -8.50
N GLY A 194 22.92 3.05 -9.30
CA GLY A 194 23.81 4.06 -9.85
C GLY A 194 23.07 5.08 -10.70
N ASN A 195 23.83 5.99 -11.32
CA ASN A 195 23.28 6.92 -12.31
C ASN A 195 22.74 6.14 -13.51
N ARG A 196 21.44 6.29 -13.79
CA ARG A 196 20.70 5.55 -14.83
C ARG A 196 20.77 4.01 -14.71
N LYS A 197 21.24 3.47 -13.57
CA LYS A 197 21.26 2.04 -13.24
C LYS A 197 20.21 1.77 -12.18
N PHE A 198 19.08 1.22 -12.60
CA PHE A 198 17.94 0.95 -11.72
C PHE A 198 17.08 -0.20 -12.25
N GLU A 199 16.29 -0.79 -11.35
CA GLU A 199 15.27 -1.78 -11.69
C GLU A 199 13.96 -1.45 -10.97
N ARG A 200 12.84 -1.57 -11.68
CA ARG A 200 11.52 -1.53 -11.02
C ARG A 200 11.28 -2.88 -10.37
N VAL A 201 11.48 -2.94 -9.06
CA VAL A 201 11.33 -4.16 -8.27
C VAL A 201 9.87 -4.60 -8.25
N THR A 202 8.96 -3.66 -7.99
CA THR A 202 7.52 -3.91 -7.90
C THR A 202 6.73 -2.61 -7.88
N GLY A 203 5.42 -2.70 -7.62
CA GLY A 203 4.57 -1.57 -7.28
C GLY A 203 3.27 -2.01 -6.63
N THR A 204 2.50 -1.05 -6.14
CA THR A 204 1.16 -1.29 -5.60
C THR A 204 0.15 -0.34 -6.26
N GLN A 205 -1.07 -0.86 -6.46
CA GLN A 205 -2.21 -0.06 -6.93
C GLN A 205 -2.72 0.91 -5.86
N ILE A 206 -2.31 0.74 -4.59
CA ILE A 206 -2.64 1.62 -3.47
C ILE A 206 -1.68 2.80 -3.46
N GLY A 207 -2.10 3.88 -4.12
CA GLY A 207 -1.39 5.16 -4.11
C GLY A 207 -2.33 6.32 -3.82
N GLY A 208 -1.93 7.52 -4.23
CA GLY A 208 -2.72 8.74 -4.05
C GLY A 208 -4.04 8.74 -4.82
N GLY A 209 -4.12 7.98 -5.93
CA GLY A 209 -5.35 7.83 -6.71
C GLY A 209 -6.42 7.05 -5.95
N THR A 210 -6.02 5.98 -5.26
CA THR A 210 -6.91 5.17 -4.41
C THR A 210 -7.39 5.93 -3.21
N MET A 211 -6.44 6.54 -2.49
CA MET A 211 -6.74 7.32 -1.32
C MET A 211 -7.73 8.44 -1.69
N PHE A 212 -7.43 9.25 -2.72
CA PHE A 212 -8.28 10.39 -3.06
C PHE A 212 -9.62 9.96 -3.66
N GLY A 213 -9.66 8.86 -4.42
CA GLY A 213 -10.91 8.29 -4.95
C GLY A 213 -11.86 7.90 -3.82
N LEU A 214 -11.37 7.16 -2.81
CA LEU A 214 -12.14 6.81 -1.62
C LEU A 214 -12.52 8.05 -0.80
N ALA A 215 -11.61 9.02 -0.64
CA ALA A 215 -11.89 10.25 0.08
C ALA A 215 -13.02 11.06 -0.57
N LYS A 216 -13.02 11.16 -1.91
CA LYS A 216 -14.07 11.84 -2.66
C LYS A 216 -15.42 11.14 -2.49
N LEU A 217 -15.47 9.81 -2.51
CA LEU A 217 -16.69 9.03 -2.27
C LEU A 217 -17.23 9.21 -0.84
N LEU A 218 -16.34 9.19 0.16
CA LEU A 218 -16.74 9.17 1.57
C LEU A 218 -16.98 10.56 2.15
N THR A 219 -16.31 11.60 1.64
CA THR A 219 -16.38 12.96 2.21
C THR A 219 -16.97 13.99 1.25
N GLY A 220 -17.00 13.70 -0.06
CA GLY A 220 -17.39 14.65 -1.09
C GLY A 220 -16.32 15.74 -1.37
N CYS A 221 -15.11 15.63 -0.84
CA CYS A 221 -14.04 16.59 -1.11
C CYS A 221 -13.72 16.65 -2.62
N ILE A 222 -13.50 17.85 -3.16
CA ILE A 222 -13.31 18.06 -4.60
C ILE A 222 -11.84 18.23 -4.99
N SER A 223 -10.94 18.36 -4.01
CA SER A 223 -9.51 18.47 -4.25
C SER A 223 -8.68 17.71 -3.22
N TYR A 224 -7.49 17.26 -3.63
CA TYR A 224 -6.55 16.58 -2.73
C TYR A 224 -6.12 17.47 -1.55
N ASN A 225 -5.99 18.78 -1.78
CA ASN A 225 -5.59 19.72 -0.73
C ASN A 225 -6.70 19.91 0.32
N GLU A 226 -7.97 19.90 -0.10
CA GLU A 226 -9.11 19.89 0.81
C GLU A 226 -9.13 18.62 1.65
N PHE A 227 -8.92 17.46 1.02
CA PHE A 227 -8.79 16.18 1.72
C PHE A 227 -7.69 16.23 2.81
N LEU A 228 -6.49 16.72 2.47
CA LEU A 228 -5.41 16.85 3.46
C LEU A 228 -5.82 17.75 4.63
N LYS A 229 -6.46 18.89 4.37
CA LYS A 229 -6.96 19.79 5.43
C LYS A 229 -8.02 19.13 6.32
N LEU A 230 -8.90 18.30 5.76
CA LEU A 230 -9.85 17.51 6.55
C LEU A 230 -9.12 16.50 7.44
N SER A 231 -8.16 15.78 6.87
CA SER A 231 -7.41 14.74 7.59
C SER A 231 -6.63 15.26 8.81
N GLN A 232 -6.19 16.53 8.77
CA GLN A 232 -5.48 17.18 9.89
C GLN A 232 -6.37 17.47 11.10
N LYS A 233 -7.69 17.52 10.90
CA LYS A 233 -8.67 17.88 11.93
C LYS A 233 -9.44 16.66 12.46
N GLY A 234 -9.20 15.48 11.89
CA GLY A 234 -9.92 14.26 12.21
C GLY A 234 -9.21 13.43 13.27
N ASP A 235 -9.98 12.56 13.90
CA ASP A 235 -9.49 11.51 14.79
C ASP A 235 -9.78 10.14 14.19
N ASN A 236 -8.74 9.44 13.77
CA ASN A 236 -8.90 8.10 13.19
C ASN A 236 -9.31 7.04 14.22
N VAL A 237 -9.07 7.26 15.52
CA VAL A 237 -9.46 6.32 16.60
C VAL A 237 -10.98 6.12 16.67
N VAL A 238 -11.76 7.07 16.13
CA VAL A 238 -13.22 6.97 16.05
C VAL A 238 -13.67 5.81 15.16
N LEU A 239 -12.95 5.53 14.06
CA LEU A 239 -13.29 4.48 13.10
C LEU A 239 -12.35 3.26 13.20
N ASP A 240 -11.13 3.47 13.66
CA ASP A 240 -10.10 2.44 13.78
C ASP A 240 -10.32 1.57 15.02
N LEU A 241 -10.22 0.26 14.81
CA LEU A 241 -10.18 -0.73 15.88
C LEU A 241 -8.73 -0.94 16.33
N ILE A 242 -8.45 -0.71 17.61
CA ILE A 242 -7.11 -0.91 18.21
C ILE A 242 -7.09 -2.19 19.05
N VAL A 243 -5.89 -2.69 19.38
CA VAL A 243 -5.72 -3.95 20.14
C VAL A 243 -6.47 -3.93 21.47
N ARG A 244 -6.47 -2.80 22.20
CA ARG A 244 -7.22 -2.68 23.46
C ARG A 244 -8.73 -2.92 23.29
N ASP A 245 -9.30 -2.55 22.14
CA ASP A 245 -10.73 -2.75 21.87
C ASP A 245 -11.08 -4.24 21.73
N ILE A 246 -10.09 -5.11 21.47
CA ILE A 246 -10.25 -6.55 21.30
C ILE A 246 -9.87 -7.30 22.58
N CYS A 247 -8.71 -6.99 23.15
CA CYS A 247 -8.08 -7.80 24.19
C CYS A 247 -8.15 -7.17 25.59
N GLY A 248 -8.60 -5.92 25.73
CA GLY A 248 -8.49 -5.15 26.98
C GLY A 248 -7.03 -4.77 27.31
N GLU A 249 -6.80 -4.15 28.47
CA GLU A 249 -5.47 -3.60 28.84
C GLU A 249 -4.48 -4.67 29.33
N LEU A 250 -4.96 -5.72 30.02
CA LEU A 250 -4.12 -6.69 30.72
C LEU A 250 -3.51 -7.78 29.81
N VAL A 251 -4.07 -8.01 28.61
CA VAL A 251 -3.71 -9.15 27.74
C VAL A 251 -2.54 -8.83 26.79
N CYS A 252 -2.23 -7.54 26.59
CA CYS A 252 -1.35 -7.08 25.49
C CYS A 252 0.15 -7.43 25.69
N GLN A 253 0.63 -7.58 26.94
CA GLN A 253 2.07 -7.75 27.21
C GLN A 253 2.65 -9.07 26.71
N LYS A 254 1.88 -10.17 26.68
CA LYS A 254 2.39 -11.50 26.27
C LYS A 254 2.57 -11.65 24.75
N GLN A 255 1.95 -10.79 23.93
CA GLN A 255 1.96 -10.90 22.47
C GLN A 255 2.86 -9.86 21.77
N GLY A 256 3.58 -9.03 22.53
CA GLY A 256 4.50 -8.02 21.99
C GLY A 256 3.82 -6.88 21.22
N LEU A 257 2.50 -6.70 21.40
CA LEU A 257 1.73 -5.61 20.78
C LEU A 257 1.29 -4.60 21.84
N SER A 258 1.35 -3.31 21.51
CA SER A 258 0.83 -2.26 22.40
C SER A 258 -0.69 -2.25 22.40
N ALA A 259 -1.31 -1.87 23.52
CA ALA A 259 -2.74 -1.64 23.63
C ALA A 259 -3.26 -0.60 22.61
N THR A 260 -2.39 0.34 22.21
CA THR A 260 -2.68 1.38 21.21
C THR A 260 -2.37 0.96 19.77
N THR A 261 -1.84 -0.25 19.55
CA THR A 261 -1.55 -0.73 18.20
C THR A 261 -2.84 -0.83 17.38
N LEU A 262 -2.80 -0.32 16.16
CA LEU A 262 -3.90 -0.41 15.19
C LEU A 262 -4.11 -1.89 14.78
N ALA A 263 -5.30 -2.42 15.05
CA ALA A 263 -5.66 -3.79 14.70
C ALA A 263 -6.41 -3.87 13.36
N SER A 264 -7.38 -2.98 13.12
CA SER A 264 -8.11 -2.91 11.86
C SER A 264 -8.53 -1.49 11.54
N SER A 265 -8.11 -0.97 10.39
CA SER A 265 -8.63 0.32 9.93
C SER A 265 -10.12 0.21 9.64
N PHE A 266 -10.91 1.24 9.94
CA PHE A 266 -12.38 1.22 9.81
C PHE A 266 -13.11 0.08 10.57
N GLY A 267 -12.42 -0.66 11.43
CA GLY A 267 -12.99 -1.86 12.07
C GLY A 267 -14.17 -1.55 12.99
N LYS A 268 -14.22 -0.36 13.61
CA LYS A 268 -15.35 0.05 14.47
C LYS A 268 -16.62 0.33 13.69
N VAL A 269 -16.53 0.57 12.38
CA VAL A 269 -17.70 0.82 11.54
C VAL A 269 -18.65 -0.40 11.54
N ILE A 270 -18.10 -1.61 11.59
CA ILE A 270 -18.86 -2.87 11.52
C ILE A 270 -19.77 -3.05 12.72
N SER A 271 -19.28 -2.75 13.93
CA SER A 271 -20.07 -2.84 15.16
C SER A 271 -20.94 -1.61 15.39
N SER A 272 -20.75 -0.54 14.60
CA SER A 272 -21.56 0.67 14.71
C SER A 272 -22.91 0.52 14.00
N LYS A 273 -23.96 1.08 14.59
CA LYS A 273 -25.25 1.30 13.90
C LYS A 273 -25.25 2.53 13.00
N LYS A 274 -24.10 3.21 12.88
CA LYS A 274 -23.93 4.45 12.13
C LYS A 274 -23.86 4.17 10.63
N THR A 275 -24.33 5.15 9.88
CA THR A 275 -24.22 5.27 8.43
C THR A 275 -23.15 6.31 8.08
N LEU A 276 -22.83 6.46 6.79
CA LEU A 276 -21.86 7.45 6.33
C LEU A 276 -22.16 8.88 6.82
N ALA A 277 -23.45 9.26 6.87
CA ALA A 277 -23.89 10.59 7.28
C ALA A 277 -23.64 10.89 8.77
N ASP A 278 -23.46 9.86 9.60
CA ASP A 278 -23.23 10.00 11.04
C ASP A 278 -21.76 10.21 11.42
N PHE A 279 -20.84 10.06 10.45
CA PHE A 279 -19.41 10.26 10.67
C PHE A 279 -18.96 11.64 10.17
N LYS A 280 -18.05 12.26 10.92
CA LYS A 280 -17.40 13.49 10.49
C LYS A 280 -16.52 13.21 9.28
N LYS A 281 -16.53 14.13 8.32
CA LYS A 281 -15.67 14.06 7.13
C LYS A 281 -14.19 14.07 7.48
N GLU A 282 -13.85 14.79 8.54
CA GLU A 282 -12.52 14.88 9.11
C GLU A 282 -12.02 13.52 9.60
N ASP A 283 -12.83 12.81 10.40
CA ASP A 283 -12.47 11.49 10.95
C ASP A 283 -12.33 10.45 9.82
N LEU A 284 -13.24 10.48 8.83
CA LEU A 284 -13.13 9.66 7.62
C LEU A 284 -11.83 9.94 6.87
N ALA A 285 -11.48 11.23 6.67
CA ALA A 285 -10.28 11.63 5.97
C ALA A 285 -8.99 11.23 6.72
N ALA A 286 -8.96 11.42 8.04
CA ALA A 286 -7.83 11.01 8.90
C ALA A 286 -7.62 9.49 8.85
N THR A 287 -8.72 8.72 8.92
CA THR A 287 -8.69 7.26 8.85
C THR A 287 -8.20 6.76 7.50
N LEU A 288 -8.69 7.32 6.39
CA LEU A 288 -8.20 6.98 5.05
C LEU A 288 -6.71 7.29 4.89
N LEU A 289 -6.28 8.50 5.30
CA LEU A 289 -4.89 8.91 5.20
C LEU A 289 -4.00 7.94 5.98
N SER A 290 -4.37 7.63 7.23
CA SER A 290 -3.65 6.71 8.08
C SER A 290 -3.54 5.33 7.44
N ALA A 291 -4.68 4.72 7.10
CA ALA A 291 -4.77 3.36 6.60
C ALA A 291 -3.90 3.11 5.35
N PHE A 292 -4.04 3.95 4.33
CA PHE A 292 -3.32 3.71 3.08
C PHE A 292 -1.86 4.17 3.13
N THR A 293 -1.52 5.15 3.99
CA THR A 293 -0.12 5.54 4.21
C THR A 293 0.65 4.43 4.94
N TYR A 294 0.07 3.81 5.97
CA TYR A 294 0.69 2.66 6.65
C TYR A 294 0.88 1.48 5.70
N ASN A 295 -0.07 1.23 4.78
CA ASN A 295 0.08 0.18 3.79
C ASN A 295 1.23 0.43 2.81
N ILE A 296 1.37 1.66 2.30
CA ILE A 296 2.50 2.04 1.43
C ILE A 296 3.82 1.85 2.19
N ALA A 297 3.89 2.28 3.45
CA ALA A 297 5.07 2.10 4.29
C ALA A 297 5.38 0.62 4.52
N GLN A 298 4.36 -0.23 4.72
CA GLN A 298 4.51 -1.66 4.94
C GLN A 298 5.15 -2.35 3.74
N ILE A 299 4.60 -2.10 2.55
CA ILE A 299 5.15 -2.66 1.31
C ILE A 299 6.58 -2.14 1.09
N SER A 300 6.83 -0.85 1.35
CA SER A 300 8.16 -0.25 1.23
C SER A 300 9.17 -0.92 2.17
N PHE A 301 8.81 -1.15 3.43
CA PHE A 301 9.62 -1.87 4.42
C PHE A 301 9.93 -3.30 3.97
N LEU A 302 8.92 -4.04 3.53
CA LEU A 302 9.09 -5.44 3.11
C LEU A 302 10.01 -5.55 1.89
N VAL A 303 9.83 -4.67 0.89
CA VAL A 303 10.69 -4.64 -0.30
C VAL A 303 12.12 -4.20 0.05
N ALA A 304 12.28 -3.18 0.90
CA ALA A 304 13.60 -2.78 1.36
C ALA A 304 14.32 -3.90 2.12
N SER A 305 13.58 -4.66 2.94
CA SER A 305 14.09 -5.80 3.71
C SER A 305 14.58 -6.92 2.80
N LEU A 306 13.77 -7.30 1.81
CA LEU A 306 14.12 -8.31 0.80
C LEU A 306 15.38 -7.95 0.01
N LEU A 307 15.63 -6.66 -0.19
CA LEU A 307 16.78 -6.17 -0.95
C LEU A 307 17.99 -5.81 -0.06
N GLY A 308 17.88 -5.94 1.26
CA GLY A 308 18.92 -5.54 2.22
C GLY A 308 19.21 -4.02 2.22
N LEU A 309 18.23 -3.18 1.88
CA LEU A 309 18.40 -1.73 1.75
C LEU A 309 17.97 -1.02 3.03
N ARG A 310 18.82 -0.11 3.52
CA ARG A 310 18.54 0.70 4.73
C ARG A 310 17.95 2.08 4.43
N ARG A 311 18.13 2.60 3.21
CA ARG A 311 17.65 3.93 2.81
C ARG A 311 16.47 3.81 1.86
N VAL A 312 15.34 4.35 2.30
CA VAL A 312 14.10 4.35 1.54
C VAL A 312 13.69 5.80 1.28
N PHE A 313 13.89 6.26 0.04
CA PHE A 313 13.51 7.58 -0.42
C PHE A 313 12.07 7.57 -0.91
N PHE A 314 11.27 8.51 -0.43
CA PHE A 314 9.90 8.69 -0.85
C PHE A 314 9.81 9.89 -1.79
N GLY A 315 9.26 9.63 -2.98
CA GLY A 315 9.01 10.62 -4.02
C GLY A 315 7.55 10.63 -4.45
N GLY A 316 7.24 11.47 -5.43
CA GLY A 316 5.90 11.60 -6.00
C GLY A 316 5.08 12.72 -5.37
N SER A 317 3.80 12.78 -5.73
CA SER A 317 2.91 13.92 -5.40
C SER A 317 1.90 13.60 -4.29
N TYR A 318 2.13 12.54 -3.52
CA TYR A 318 1.25 12.10 -2.43
C TYR A 318 1.52 12.84 -1.12
N ILE A 319 2.79 12.98 -0.73
CA ILE A 319 3.20 13.49 0.59
C ILE A 319 2.99 15.00 0.69
N ARG A 320 3.46 15.78 -0.30
CA ARG A 320 3.32 17.24 -0.44
C ARG A 320 3.75 18.05 0.78
N GLY A 321 4.71 17.56 1.55
CA GLY A 321 5.14 18.17 2.82
C GLY A 321 4.13 18.00 3.96
N HIS A 322 3.13 17.14 3.83
CA HIS A 322 2.13 16.91 4.85
C HIS A 322 2.70 16.11 6.03
N MET A 323 2.79 16.75 7.21
CA MET A 323 3.45 16.19 8.38
C MET A 323 2.87 14.85 8.83
N SER A 324 1.53 14.69 8.86
CA SER A 324 0.91 13.42 9.29
C SER A 324 1.29 12.27 8.36
N THR A 325 1.43 12.55 7.06
CA THR A 325 1.83 11.53 6.07
C THR A 325 3.29 11.12 6.28
N MET A 326 4.20 12.09 6.43
CA MET A 326 5.61 11.82 6.71
C MET A 326 5.80 11.09 8.05
N ASN A 327 5.07 11.50 9.09
CA ASN A 327 5.09 10.84 10.40
C ASN A 327 4.65 9.38 10.31
N ASN A 328 3.53 9.08 9.64
CA ASN A 328 3.06 7.70 9.50
C ASN A 328 4.07 6.83 8.76
N ILE A 329 4.67 7.34 7.67
CA ILE A 329 5.70 6.61 6.93
C ILE A 329 6.93 6.38 7.82
N ALA A 330 7.47 7.43 8.42
CA ALA A 330 8.70 7.34 9.19
C ALA A 330 8.53 6.46 10.43
N TYR A 331 7.44 6.63 11.18
CA TYR A 331 7.12 5.78 12.33
C TYR A 331 7.00 4.32 11.93
N ALA A 332 6.29 4.01 10.83
CA ALA A 332 6.09 2.64 10.39
C ALA A 332 7.39 1.96 9.94
N ILE A 333 8.21 2.66 9.14
CA ILE A 333 9.52 2.16 8.70
C ILE A 333 10.45 1.95 9.91
N ASP A 334 10.52 2.91 10.84
CA ASP A 334 11.34 2.82 12.05
C ASP A 334 10.89 1.65 12.95
N PHE A 335 9.59 1.55 13.21
CA PHE A 335 8.99 0.50 14.04
C PHE A 335 9.25 -0.90 13.48
N TRP A 336 8.92 -1.16 12.21
CA TRP A 336 9.08 -2.50 11.63
C TRP A 336 10.55 -2.88 11.41
N SER A 337 11.41 -1.89 11.11
CA SER A 337 12.85 -2.14 10.96
C SER A 337 13.62 -2.17 12.27
N LYS A 338 12.96 -1.92 13.42
CA LYS A 338 13.61 -1.76 14.73
C LYS A 338 14.75 -0.72 14.67
N GLY A 339 14.51 0.40 13.98
CA GLY A 339 15.46 1.49 13.78
C GLY A 339 16.58 1.23 12.75
N GLN A 340 16.54 0.11 12.02
CA GLN A 340 17.59 -0.22 11.03
C GLN A 340 17.40 0.44 9.66
N MET A 341 16.21 0.97 9.38
CA MET A 341 15.90 1.66 8.13
C MET A 341 15.52 3.11 8.36
N GLN A 342 15.84 3.95 7.38
CA GLN A 342 15.50 5.38 7.39
C GLN A 342 14.55 5.71 6.25
N ALA A 343 13.41 6.29 6.60
CA ALA A 343 12.54 6.98 5.64
C ALA A 343 13.10 8.37 5.34
N VAL A 344 13.38 8.63 4.07
CA VAL A 344 13.94 9.88 3.59
C VAL A 344 12.96 10.56 2.63
N PHE A 345 12.73 11.84 2.82
CA PHE A 345 11.83 12.67 2.02
C PHE A 345 12.62 13.69 1.20
N LEU A 346 12.03 14.17 0.10
CA LEU A 346 12.66 15.11 -0.83
C LEU A 346 11.84 16.40 -0.92
N HIS A 347 12.50 17.56 -0.96
CA HIS A 347 11.80 18.85 -1.11
C HIS A 347 10.95 18.95 -2.39
N HIS A 348 11.51 18.48 -3.50
CA HIS A 348 10.87 18.53 -4.82
C HIS A 348 10.35 17.15 -5.24
N GLU A 349 9.93 16.33 -4.28
CA GLU A 349 9.41 14.96 -4.47
C GLU A 349 8.37 14.85 -5.61
N GLY A 350 7.51 15.86 -5.80
CA GLY A 350 6.45 15.84 -6.80
C GLY A 350 6.92 16.08 -8.23
N PHE A 351 8.17 16.52 -8.40
CA PHE A 351 8.73 17.03 -9.65
C PHE A 351 9.87 16.17 -10.21
N LEU A 352 10.17 15.00 -9.61
CA LEU A 352 11.28 14.15 -10.03
C LEU A 352 11.26 13.82 -11.53
N GLY A 353 10.10 13.46 -12.08
CA GLY A 353 9.96 13.17 -13.51
C GLY A 353 10.30 14.38 -14.40
N ALA A 354 9.75 15.55 -14.09
CA ALA A 354 10.01 16.77 -14.86
C ALA A 354 11.47 17.26 -14.69
N LEU A 355 12.05 17.09 -13.49
CA LEU A 355 13.46 17.38 -13.23
C LEU A 355 14.39 16.47 -14.04
N GLY A 356 14.15 15.16 -14.07
CA GLY A 356 14.98 14.26 -14.89
C GLY A 356 14.75 14.44 -16.38
N ALA A 357 13.55 14.85 -16.80
CA ALA A 357 13.33 15.26 -18.18
C ALA A 357 14.15 16.52 -18.53
N LEU A 358 14.27 17.47 -17.59
CA LEU A 358 15.11 18.65 -17.73
C LEU A 358 16.60 18.30 -17.79
N THR A 359 17.09 17.35 -16.98
CA THR A 359 18.52 16.98 -16.98
C THR A 359 18.98 16.33 -18.28
N SER A 360 18.05 15.88 -19.14
CA SER A 360 18.38 15.43 -20.50
C SER A 360 18.90 16.54 -21.43
N TYR A 361 18.84 17.81 -21.00
CA TYR A 361 19.50 18.95 -21.65
C TYR A 361 20.99 19.11 -21.27
N GLU A 362 21.53 18.30 -20.35
CA GLU A 362 22.96 18.31 -20.00
C GLU A 362 23.84 17.76 -21.14
N LYS A 363 25.08 18.26 -21.24
CA LYS A 363 26.12 17.65 -22.08
C LYS A 363 26.35 16.20 -21.62
N LEU A 364 26.24 15.25 -22.56
CA LEU A 364 27.04 14.03 -22.46
C LEU A 364 28.51 14.46 -22.62
N GLU A 365 29.20 14.72 -21.51
CA GLU A 365 30.65 14.61 -21.53
C GLU A 365 30.97 13.13 -21.75
N SER A 366 31.58 12.84 -22.89
CA SER A 366 32.19 11.56 -23.21
C SER A 366 33.30 11.29 -22.21
N ASN A 367 32.96 10.77 -21.03
CA ASN A 367 33.91 10.18 -20.11
C ASN A 367 34.03 8.69 -20.44
N ASN A 368 35.09 8.41 -21.19
CA ASN A 368 35.88 7.18 -21.29
C ASN A 368 35.13 5.86 -21.10
N PHE A 369 34.96 5.18 -22.24
CA PHE A 369 34.97 3.73 -22.34
C PHE A 369 36.01 3.12 -21.37
N ALA A 370 35.52 2.45 -20.34
CA ALA A 370 36.20 1.26 -19.84
C ALA A 370 35.53 0.09 -20.57
N SER A 371 36.32 -0.55 -21.42
CA SER A 371 36.01 -1.76 -22.16
C SER A 371 35.28 -2.78 -21.30
N SER A 372 34.22 -3.33 -21.88
CA SER A 372 33.63 -4.61 -21.49
C SER A 372 34.71 -5.68 -21.56
N GLU A 373 35.11 -6.21 -20.41
CA GLU A 373 35.65 -7.56 -20.33
C GLU A 373 34.48 -8.49 -20.01
N GLU A 374 34.15 -9.34 -20.97
CA GLU A 374 33.34 -10.53 -20.77
C GLU A 374 34.08 -11.47 -19.79
N PRO A 375 33.39 -12.11 -18.82
CA PRO A 375 33.96 -13.28 -18.18
C PRO A 375 33.86 -14.45 -19.17
N ALA A 376 35.03 -14.92 -19.61
CA ALA A 376 35.19 -16.16 -20.34
C ALA A 376 34.62 -17.33 -19.52
N GLU A 377 33.82 -18.17 -20.18
CA GLU A 377 33.55 -19.53 -19.75
C GLU A 377 34.87 -20.31 -19.71
N GLN A 378 35.32 -20.66 -18.50
CA GLN A 378 36.30 -21.72 -18.31
C GLN A 378 35.57 -22.96 -17.81
N ALA A 379 35.40 -23.90 -18.72
CA ALA A 379 35.19 -25.30 -18.41
C ALA A 379 36.49 -25.84 -17.79
N ASP A 380 36.42 -26.32 -16.56
CA ASP A 380 37.47 -27.16 -15.99
C ASP A 380 36.85 -28.48 -15.55
N SER A 381 37.35 -29.53 -16.19
CA SER A 381 37.04 -30.93 -15.99
C SER A 381 37.94 -31.50 -14.91
N HIS A 382 37.38 -32.01 -13.80
CA HIS A 382 38.06 -33.01 -12.99
C HIS A 382 37.07 -34.04 -12.44
N GLU A 383 37.35 -35.29 -12.80
CA GLU A 383 36.69 -36.53 -12.39
C GLU A 383 37.14 -37.04 -11.00
N HIS A 384 36.29 -37.94 -10.47
CA HIS A 384 36.44 -38.90 -9.37
C HIS A 384 36.28 -38.35 -7.93
N SER A 385 35.49 -38.95 -7.03
CA SER A 385 35.08 -40.36 -6.85
C SER A 385 33.80 -40.47 -5.99
N ALA A 386 33.07 -41.58 -6.13
CA ALA A 386 31.88 -41.95 -5.34
C ALA A 386 32.24 -42.41 -3.91
N PRO A 387 31.30 -42.27 -2.95
CA PRO A 387 30.71 -43.46 -2.32
C PRO A 387 29.17 -43.30 -2.19
N ASP A 388 28.37 -44.25 -2.65
CA ASP A 388 27.95 -45.51 -2.00
C ASP A 388 26.46 -45.41 -1.60
N ASP A 389 25.70 -46.38 -2.09
CA ASP A 389 24.25 -46.46 -2.10
C ASP A 389 23.72 -46.83 -0.70
N GLY A 390 23.35 -45.81 0.08
CA GLY A 390 22.46 -45.99 1.21
C GLY A 390 21.02 -46.10 0.74
N LYS A 391 20.55 -47.33 0.49
CA LYS A 391 19.12 -47.70 0.37
C LYS A 391 18.32 -47.05 1.50
N VAL A 392 17.59 -45.98 1.22
CA VAL A 392 16.50 -45.52 2.08
C VAL A 392 15.26 -46.30 1.66
N THR A 393 14.91 -47.26 2.50
CA THR A 393 13.62 -47.92 2.49
C THR A 393 12.52 -46.87 2.55
N ALA A 394 11.64 -46.90 1.55
CA ALA A 394 10.39 -46.15 1.56
C ALA A 394 9.52 -46.64 2.73
N GLU A 395 9.53 -45.89 3.82
CA GLU A 395 8.48 -45.96 4.83
C GLU A 395 7.40 -44.95 4.46
N ASN A 396 6.24 -45.47 4.06
CA ASN A 396 5.00 -44.71 3.95
C ASN A 396 4.58 -44.24 5.35
N GLY A 397 4.64 -42.93 5.62
CA GLY A 397 4.08 -42.32 6.84
C GLY A 397 4.41 -40.83 7.02
N ASP A 398 3.38 -39.99 6.90
CA ASP A 398 3.30 -38.55 7.26
C ASP A 398 3.83 -37.51 6.23
N HIS A 399 2.91 -36.89 5.46
CA HIS A 399 3.21 -35.75 4.59
C HIS A 399 3.57 -34.51 5.44
N ASN A 400 4.87 -34.24 5.63
CA ASN A 400 5.31 -33.08 6.39
C ASN A 400 4.92 -31.75 5.69
N ILE A 401 3.88 -31.10 6.21
CA ILE A 401 3.36 -29.81 5.73
C ILE A 401 4.23 -28.61 6.15
N PHE A 402 5.21 -28.79 7.04
CA PHE A 402 6.06 -27.72 7.57
C PHE A 402 7.38 -27.53 6.80
N PRO A 403 7.93 -26.31 6.69
CA PRO A 403 7.37 -25.05 7.19
C PRO A 403 6.35 -24.44 6.21
N TYR A 404 5.50 -23.54 6.72
CA TYR A 404 4.56 -22.75 5.93
C TYR A 404 4.23 -21.40 6.56
N LEU A 405 3.75 -20.46 5.74
CA LEU A 405 3.20 -19.19 6.21
C LEU A 405 1.69 -19.33 6.42
N LEU A 406 1.20 -19.11 7.64
CA LEU A 406 -0.22 -18.97 7.91
C LEU A 406 -0.62 -17.49 7.79
N VAL A 407 -1.46 -17.17 6.81
CA VAL A 407 -2.07 -15.86 6.63
C VAL A 407 -3.47 -15.89 7.24
N ASN A 408 -3.56 -15.41 8.48
CA ASN A 408 -4.80 -15.34 9.23
C ASN A 408 -5.51 -14.02 8.99
N ILE A 409 -6.60 -14.05 8.22
CA ILE A 409 -7.40 -12.88 7.86
C ILE A 409 -8.66 -12.83 8.73
N GLY A 410 -8.62 -12.01 9.77
CA GLY A 410 -9.77 -11.62 10.60
C GLY A 410 -10.14 -10.16 10.35
N SER A 411 -10.43 -9.40 11.43
CA SER A 411 -10.60 -7.94 11.31
C SER A 411 -9.34 -7.27 10.72
N GLY A 412 -8.17 -7.62 11.25
CA GLY A 412 -6.86 -7.39 10.63
C GLY A 412 -6.31 -8.67 9.99
N VAL A 413 -5.05 -8.63 9.56
CA VAL A 413 -4.30 -9.77 9.01
C VAL A 413 -3.09 -10.06 9.89
N SER A 414 -2.88 -11.32 10.26
CA SER A 414 -1.68 -11.78 10.96
C SER A 414 -0.96 -12.81 10.10
N MET A 415 0.35 -12.66 9.95
CA MET A 415 1.20 -13.55 9.16
C MET A 415 2.17 -14.26 10.10
N ILE A 416 2.01 -15.58 10.20
CA ILE A 416 2.68 -16.42 11.19
C ILE A 416 3.45 -17.49 10.45
N GLU A 417 4.75 -17.56 10.68
CA GLU A 417 5.57 -18.68 10.23
C GLU A 417 5.34 -19.87 11.15
N VAL A 418 4.99 -21.01 10.56
CA VAL A 418 4.79 -22.26 11.28
C VAL A 418 5.90 -23.23 10.87
N ILE A 419 6.83 -23.47 11.78
CA ILE A 419 8.06 -24.24 11.57
C ILE A 419 7.83 -25.72 11.84
N GLY A 420 6.91 -26.04 12.75
CA GLY A 420 6.57 -27.39 13.15
C GLY A 420 5.42 -27.42 14.14
N LYS A 421 5.05 -28.62 14.58
CA LYS A 421 4.03 -28.81 15.64
C LYS A 421 4.41 -27.98 16.88
N GLY A 422 3.51 -27.08 17.29
CA GLY A 422 3.71 -26.17 18.43
C GLY A 422 4.81 -25.11 18.27
N LYS A 423 5.50 -25.04 17.11
CA LYS A 423 6.61 -24.12 16.86
C LYS A 423 6.24 -23.13 15.78
N PHE A 424 5.96 -21.89 16.18
CA PHE A 424 5.55 -20.83 15.28
C PHE A 424 6.01 -19.45 15.78
N GLU A 425 6.17 -18.51 14.86
CA GLU A 425 6.53 -17.12 15.14
C GLU A 425 5.65 -16.16 14.33
N ARG A 426 5.17 -15.10 14.97
CA ARG A 426 4.46 -14.03 14.26
C ARG A 426 5.46 -13.10 13.61
N ILE A 427 5.52 -13.13 12.28
CA ILE A 427 6.46 -12.31 11.49
C ILE A 427 6.00 -10.86 11.43
N ILE A 428 4.75 -10.63 11.00
CA ILE A 428 4.16 -9.30 10.84
C ILE A 428 2.62 -9.40 10.79
N GLY A 429 1.93 -8.27 10.72
CA GLY A 429 0.51 -8.22 10.38
C GLY A 429 0.16 -6.96 9.59
N SER A 430 -1.04 -6.93 9.02
CA SER A 430 -1.58 -5.76 8.32
C SER A 430 -2.93 -5.38 8.93
N HIS A 431 -3.18 -4.09 9.12
CA HIS A 431 -4.46 -3.60 9.63
C HIS A 431 -5.53 -3.51 8.53
N LEU A 432 -5.17 -3.75 7.26
CA LEU A 432 -6.09 -3.82 6.12
C LEU A 432 -6.65 -5.24 5.96
N GLY A 433 -7.47 -5.66 6.92
CA GLY A 433 -8.10 -7.00 6.92
C GLY A 433 -9.58 -6.97 6.56
N GLY A 434 -10.29 -8.01 6.97
CA GLY A 434 -11.74 -8.16 6.78
C GLY A 434 -12.55 -7.00 7.38
N GLY A 435 -12.05 -6.47 8.51
CA GLY A 435 -12.67 -5.36 9.20
C GLY A 435 -12.69 -4.08 8.36
N THR A 436 -11.60 -3.83 7.66
CA THR A 436 -11.48 -2.66 6.78
C THR A 436 -12.34 -2.78 5.54
N ILE A 437 -12.30 -3.93 4.84
CA ILE A 437 -13.08 -4.10 3.62
C ILE A 437 -14.58 -4.04 3.90
N LEU A 438 -15.08 -4.70 4.94
CA LEU A 438 -16.50 -4.66 5.29
C LEU A 438 -16.91 -3.28 5.82
N GLY A 439 -16.05 -2.62 6.61
CA GLY A 439 -16.28 -1.25 7.06
C GLY A 439 -16.42 -0.26 5.89
N LEU A 440 -15.50 -0.29 4.93
CA LEU A 440 -15.58 0.54 3.72
C LEU A 440 -16.76 0.16 2.83
N ALA A 441 -17.02 -1.14 2.65
CA ALA A 441 -18.15 -1.62 1.85
C ALA A 441 -19.49 -1.12 2.42
N ARG A 442 -19.66 -1.20 3.74
CA ARG A 442 -20.84 -0.67 4.42
C ARG A 442 -21.02 0.82 4.17
N LEU A 443 -19.95 1.61 4.28
CA LEU A 443 -20.01 3.06 4.05
C LEU A 443 -20.30 3.42 2.58
N LEU A 444 -19.80 2.63 1.63
CA LEU A 444 -19.91 2.92 0.20
C LEU A 444 -21.18 2.37 -0.45
N THR A 445 -21.72 1.27 0.08
CA THR A 445 -22.79 0.50 -0.59
C THR A 445 -23.97 0.14 0.32
N GLY A 446 -23.82 0.30 1.64
CA GLY A 446 -24.85 -0.05 2.63
C GLY A 446 -24.88 -1.53 3.03
N VAL A 447 -24.04 -2.40 2.46
CA VAL A 447 -23.98 -3.82 2.84
C VAL A 447 -23.58 -4.02 4.29
N SER A 448 -24.09 -5.07 4.93
CA SER A 448 -23.85 -5.35 6.36
C SER A 448 -23.13 -6.68 6.63
N SER A 449 -22.90 -7.51 5.61
CA SER A 449 -22.23 -8.81 5.76
C SER A 449 -21.27 -9.09 4.59
N TYR A 450 -20.37 -10.06 4.76
CA TYR A 450 -19.46 -10.48 3.69
C TYR A 450 -20.22 -11.13 2.53
N GLU A 451 -21.26 -11.90 2.81
CA GLU A 451 -22.09 -12.56 1.79
C GLU A 451 -22.74 -11.53 0.87
N GLN A 452 -23.29 -10.44 1.44
CA GLN A 452 -23.86 -9.33 0.66
C GLN A 452 -22.78 -8.61 -0.16
N LEU A 453 -21.62 -8.32 0.43
CA LEU A 453 -20.50 -7.71 -0.28
C LEU A 453 -20.09 -8.57 -1.48
N LEU A 454 -20.00 -9.88 -1.28
CA LEU A 454 -19.55 -10.81 -2.31
C LEU A 454 -20.59 -10.96 -3.41
N ASP A 455 -21.88 -11.13 -3.10
CA ASP A 455 -22.95 -11.11 -4.10
C ASP A 455 -22.92 -9.81 -4.93
N LEU A 456 -22.84 -8.67 -4.24
CA LEU A 456 -22.83 -7.36 -4.88
C LEU A 456 -21.60 -7.21 -5.80
N SER A 457 -20.44 -7.68 -5.36
CA SER A 457 -19.20 -7.65 -6.14
C SER A 457 -19.24 -8.55 -7.38
N GLN A 458 -19.99 -9.65 -7.36
CA GLN A 458 -20.10 -10.57 -8.49
C GLN A 458 -20.87 -9.96 -9.67
N ARG A 459 -21.74 -8.98 -9.39
CA ARG A 459 -22.57 -8.25 -10.36
C ARG A 459 -21.93 -6.94 -10.84
N GLY A 460 -20.73 -6.64 -10.35
CA GLY A 460 -20.00 -5.41 -10.63
C GLY A 460 -18.77 -5.61 -11.50
N ASP A 461 -18.29 -4.51 -12.07
CA ASP A 461 -17.05 -4.44 -12.83
C ASP A 461 -16.08 -3.47 -12.16
N ASN A 462 -14.95 -3.97 -11.65
CA ASN A 462 -13.95 -3.11 -11.03
C ASN A 462 -13.27 -2.18 -12.04
N LEU A 463 -13.26 -2.50 -13.34
CA LEU A 463 -12.61 -1.69 -14.36
C LEU A 463 -13.35 -0.37 -14.64
N SER A 464 -14.61 -0.22 -14.20
CA SER A 464 -15.31 1.08 -14.25
C SER A 464 -14.78 2.07 -13.19
N ILE A 465 -14.20 1.54 -12.11
CA ILE A 465 -13.70 2.29 -10.94
C ILE A 465 -12.18 2.46 -10.96
N ASP A 466 -11.48 1.39 -11.31
CA ASP A 466 -10.03 1.28 -11.27
C ASP A 466 -9.39 1.97 -12.49
N LEU A 467 -8.33 2.75 -12.25
CA LEU A 467 -7.51 3.30 -13.32
C LEU A 467 -6.53 2.22 -13.78
N THR A 468 -6.57 1.86 -15.05
CA THR A 468 -5.72 0.84 -15.67
C THR A 468 -4.48 1.43 -16.31
N VAL A 469 -3.48 0.59 -16.61
CA VAL A 469 -2.31 0.96 -17.42
C VAL A 469 -2.76 1.44 -18.81
N GLY A 470 -3.79 0.83 -19.38
CA GLY A 470 -4.36 1.21 -20.67
C GLY A 470 -4.97 2.60 -20.67
N ASP A 471 -5.58 3.03 -19.57
CA ASP A 471 -6.10 4.40 -19.43
C ASP A 471 -4.99 5.46 -19.48
N ILE A 472 -3.76 5.08 -19.11
CA ILE A 472 -2.57 5.95 -19.04
C ILE A 472 -1.76 5.90 -20.35
N TYR A 473 -1.43 4.71 -20.84
CA TYR A 473 -0.50 4.48 -21.96
C TYR A 473 -1.18 4.01 -23.26
N GLY A 474 -2.48 3.72 -23.23
CA GLY A 474 -3.24 3.22 -24.38
C GLY A 474 -3.31 1.69 -24.47
N GLU A 475 -3.91 1.18 -25.55
CA GLU A 475 -4.31 -0.23 -25.71
C GLU A 475 -3.16 -1.24 -25.63
N HIS A 476 -1.93 -0.81 -25.89
CA HIS A 476 -0.74 -1.66 -25.84
C HIS A 476 -0.14 -1.80 -24.43
N GLY A 477 -0.71 -1.12 -23.43
CA GLY A 477 -0.20 -1.13 -22.06
C GLY A 477 1.18 -0.48 -21.96
N TYR A 478 2.07 -1.07 -21.16
CA TYR A 478 3.47 -0.63 -21.02
C TYR A 478 4.44 -1.78 -21.31
N PRO A 479 4.74 -2.05 -22.60
CA PRO A 479 5.51 -3.22 -23.02
C PRO A 479 6.93 -3.26 -22.45
N LYS A 480 7.58 -2.10 -22.27
CA LYS A 480 8.97 -1.99 -21.77
C LYS A 480 9.18 -2.70 -20.44
N ILE A 481 8.15 -2.79 -19.61
CA ILE A 481 8.16 -3.49 -18.32
C ILE A 481 7.11 -4.60 -18.21
N GLY A 482 6.55 -5.03 -19.35
CA GLY A 482 5.62 -6.15 -19.43
C GLY A 482 4.31 -5.95 -18.68
N LEU A 483 3.78 -4.72 -18.61
CA LEU A 483 2.47 -4.46 -18.00
C LEU A 483 1.35 -4.42 -19.06
N PRO A 484 0.40 -5.36 -19.04
CA PRO A 484 -0.79 -5.33 -19.91
C PRO A 484 -1.65 -4.07 -19.70
N ALA A 485 -2.40 -3.67 -20.73
CA ALA A 485 -3.33 -2.54 -20.66
C ALA A 485 -4.40 -2.72 -19.58
N THR A 486 -4.86 -3.95 -19.32
CA THR A 486 -5.88 -4.26 -18.31
C THR A 486 -5.36 -4.26 -16.88
N THR A 487 -4.05 -4.16 -16.66
CA THR A 487 -3.48 -4.11 -15.31
C THR A 487 -3.95 -2.85 -14.58
N THR A 488 -4.46 -2.99 -13.37
CA THR A 488 -4.79 -1.84 -12.51
C THR A 488 -3.53 -1.07 -12.14
N ALA A 489 -3.47 0.20 -12.56
CA ALA A 489 -2.43 1.15 -12.17
C ALA A 489 -2.77 1.83 -10.84
N SER A 490 -4.04 2.08 -10.57
CA SER A 490 -4.52 2.64 -9.30
C SER A 490 -5.96 2.23 -9.02
N SER A 491 -6.19 1.55 -7.91
CA SER A 491 -7.57 1.21 -7.50
C SER A 491 -8.35 2.49 -7.22
N PHE A 492 -9.64 2.56 -7.56
CA PHE A 492 -10.45 3.79 -7.41
C PHE A 492 -9.90 5.02 -8.16
N GLY A 493 -8.91 4.86 -9.04
CA GLY A 493 -8.24 5.98 -9.69
C GLY A 493 -9.14 6.78 -10.64
N LYS A 494 -10.16 6.17 -11.26
CA LYS A 494 -11.10 6.86 -12.17
C LYS A 494 -12.06 7.79 -11.45
N VAL A 495 -12.34 7.53 -10.17
CA VAL A 495 -13.19 8.36 -9.30
C VAL A 495 -12.70 9.81 -9.23
N ASN A 496 -11.38 10.01 -9.36
CA ASN A 496 -10.76 11.33 -9.36
C ASN A 496 -11.17 12.21 -10.55
N SER A 497 -11.60 11.61 -11.66
CA SER A 497 -11.92 12.32 -12.91
C SER A 497 -13.41 12.37 -13.25
N ASN A 498 -14.23 11.43 -12.74
CA ASN A 498 -15.65 11.33 -13.13
C ASN A 498 -16.60 11.86 -12.04
N LYS A 499 -17.91 11.91 -12.35
CA LYS A 499 -18.94 12.32 -11.37
C LYS A 499 -19.24 11.13 -10.45
N LEU A 500 -19.61 11.43 -9.21
CA LEU A 500 -19.91 10.40 -8.21
C LEU A 500 -21.21 9.64 -8.54
N SER A 501 -22.15 10.28 -9.23
CA SER A 501 -23.40 9.69 -9.73
C SER A 501 -23.18 8.55 -10.72
N ASP A 502 -21.98 8.44 -11.29
CA ASP A 502 -21.70 7.51 -12.38
C ASP A 502 -21.37 6.10 -11.86
N TYR A 503 -21.23 5.93 -10.54
CA TYR A 503 -20.74 4.69 -9.94
C TYR A 503 -21.85 3.88 -9.27
N ARG A 504 -21.99 2.64 -9.74
CA ARG A 504 -22.91 1.66 -9.18
C ARG A 504 -22.35 1.03 -7.90
N PRO A 505 -23.19 0.70 -6.90
CA PRO A 505 -22.75 -0.03 -5.71
C PRO A 505 -22.07 -1.35 -6.03
N GLU A 506 -22.51 -2.06 -7.08
CA GLU A 506 -21.87 -3.29 -7.56
C GLU A 506 -20.41 -3.08 -7.95
N ASP A 507 -20.12 -2.03 -8.72
CA ASP A 507 -18.79 -1.73 -9.21
C ASP A 507 -17.85 -1.29 -8.06
N LEU A 508 -18.39 -0.53 -7.09
CA LEU A 508 -17.67 -0.16 -5.88
C LEU A 508 -17.30 -1.39 -5.04
N ALA A 509 -18.23 -2.33 -4.88
CA ALA A 509 -17.99 -3.59 -4.19
C ALA A 509 -16.94 -4.45 -4.90
N ALA A 510 -17.02 -4.56 -6.23
CA ALA A 510 -16.04 -5.26 -7.06
C ALA A 510 -14.63 -4.64 -6.94
N ALA A 511 -14.54 -3.31 -6.97
CA ALA A 511 -13.27 -2.59 -6.83
C ALA A 511 -12.67 -2.71 -5.42
N LEU A 512 -13.49 -2.65 -4.36
CA LEU A 512 -13.02 -2.93 -2.99
C LEU A 512 -12.48 -4.35 -2.87
N LEU A 513 -13.24 -5.35 -3.32
CA LEU A 513 -12.79 -6.74 -3.25
C LEU A 513 -11.48 -6.94 -4.01
N ASN A 514 -11.37 -6.37 -5.21
CA ASN A 514 -10.15 -6.42 -6.02
C ASN A 514 -8.95 -5.77 -5.31
N LEU A 515 -9.16 -4.59 -4.74
CA LEU A 515 -8.17 -3.82 -4.00
C LEU A 515 -7.55 -4.62 -2.84
N PHE A 516 -8.38 -5.14 -1.94
CA PHE A 516 -7.91 -5.85 -0.75
C PHE A 516 -7.35 -7.23 -1.07
N THR A 517 -7.95 -7.95 -2.04
CA THR A 517 -7.46 -9.26 -2.49
C THR A 517 -6.04 -9.17 -3.04
N TYR A 518 -5.77 -8.18 -3.90
CA TYR A 518 -4.42 -7.96 -4.43
C TYR A 518 -3.45 -7.54 -3.32
N ASN A 519 -3.88 -6.67 -2.39
CA ASN A 519 -3.03 -6.19 -1.31
C ASN A 519 -2.59 -7.32 -0.37
N VAL A 520 -3.55 -8.14 0.11
CA VAL A 520 -3.24 -9.23 1.03
C VAL A 520 -2.35 -10.27 0.37
N GLY A 521 -2.60 -10.61 -0.90
CA GLY A 521 -1.74 -11.51 -1.67
C GLY A 521 -0.33 -10.96 -1.84
N GLN A 522 -0.18 -9.67 -2.14
CA GLN A 522 1.11 -9.03 -2.34
C GLN A 522 1.95 -8.99 -1.06
N ILE A 523 1.35 -8.64 0.07
CA ILE A 523 2.04 -8.64 1.37
C ILE A 523 2.41 -10.09 1.74
N ALA A 524 1.49 -11.05 1.57
CA ALA A 524 1.76 -12.46 1.86
C ALA A 524 2.94 -13.00 1.04
N TYR A 525 3.01 -12.63 -0.24
CA TYR A 525 4.14 -12.96 -1.10
C TYR A 525 5.47 -12.43 -0.57
N PHE A 526 5.54 -11.14 -0.21
CA PHE A 526 6.78 -10.55 0.30
C PHE A 526 7.20 -11.15 1.63
N VAL A 527 6.24 -11.43 2.52
CA VAL A 527 6.53 -12.07 3.82
C VAL A 527 7.00 -13.51 3.63
N ALA A 528 6.34 -14.29 2.76
CA ALA A 528 6.78 -15.65 2.45
C ALA A 528 8.21 -15.68 1.90
N ASN A 529 8.53 -14.77 0.97
CA ASN A 529 9.89 -14.66 0.43
C ASN A 529 10.91 -14.22 1.48
N LEU A 530 10.55 -13.30 2.37
CA LEU A 530 11.44 -12.83 3.43
C LEU A 530 11.81 -13.96 4.41
N SER A 531 10.85 -14.85 4.69
CA SER A 531 11.06 -16.05 5.51
C SER A 531 11.55 -17.28 4.72
N GLY A 532 11.77 -17.17 3.40
CA GLY A 532 12.16 -18.32 2.57
C GLY A 532 11.11 -19.43 2.45
N LEU A 533 9.83 -19.12 2.68
CA LEU A 533 8.73 -20.08 2.71
C LEU A 533 8.11 -20.27 1.32
N LYS A 534 7.90 -21.54 0.94
CA LYS A 534 7.30 -21.93 -0.35
C LYS A 534 5.82 -22.30 -0.26
N ARG A 535 5.25 -22.36 0.94
CA ARG A 535 3.85 -22.73 1.16
C ARG A 535 3.15 -21.64 1.95
N ILE A 536 2.01 -21.18 1.45
CA ILE A 536 1.15 -20.19 2.11
C ILE A 536 -0.23 -20.80 2.31
N PHE A 537 -0.70 -20.78 3.55
CA PHE A 537 -2.03 -21.20 3.96
C PHE A 537 -2.86 -19.98 4.32
N PHE A 538 -3.96 -19.76 3.61
CA PHE A 538 -4.90 -18.69 3.87
C PHE A 538 -6.08 -19.19 4.70
N ARG A 539 -6.52 -18.35 5.64
CA ARG A 539 -7.82 -18.48 6.32
C ARG A 539 -8.49 -17.11 6.41
N GLY A 540 -9.82 -17.05 6.33
CA GLY A 540 -10.60 -15.86 6.61
C GLY A 540 -11.88 -15.75 5.78
N ALA A 541 -12.91 -15.14 6.37
CA ALA A 541 -14.30 -15.21 5.88
C ALA A 541 -14.54 -14.62 4.49
N TYR A 542 -13.79 -13.60 4.04
CA TYR A 542 -13.98 -13.06 2.68
C TYR A 542 -13.09 -13.73 1.62
N VAL A 543 -12.21 -14.66 2.05
CA VAL A 543 -11.25 -15.34 1.17
C VAL A 543 -11.64 -16.81 0.99
N CYS A 544 -11.71 -17.58 2.07
CA CYS A 544 -12.05 -18.99 2.02
C CYS A 544 -13.53 -19.18 1.68
N GLY A 545 -13.85 -20.20 0.89
CA GLY A 545 -15.22 -20.45 0.40
C GLY A 545 -15.66 -19.54 -0.76
N HIS A 546 -14.80 -18.64 -1.24
CA HIS A 546 -15.12 -17.71 -2.32
C HIS A 546 -14.21 -17.87 -3.53
N GLU A 547 -14.67 -18.67 -4.50
CA GLU A 547 -13.90 -19.11 -5.67
C GLU A 547 -13.18 -17.98 -6.40
N LYS A 548 -13.88 -16.88 -6.73
CA LYS A 548 -13.27 -15.73 -7.43
C LYS A 548 -12.13 -15.08 -6.64
N THR A 549 -12.25 -15.01 -5.31
CA THR A 549 -11.20 -14.44 -4.44
C THR A 549 -10.00 -15.38 -4.36
N MET A 550 -10.25 -16.67 -4.11
CA MET A 550 -9.21 -17.70 -4.06
C MET A 550 -8.45 -17.81 -5.38
N GLU A 551 -9.16 -17.77 -6.51
CA GLU A 551 -8.58 -17.79 -7.85
C GLU A 551 -7.69 -16.56 -8.09
N LYS A 552 -8.16 -15.36 -7.73
CA LYS A 552 -7.38 -14.12 -7.88
C LYS A 552 -6.08 -14.15 -7.05
N ILE A 553 -6.15 -14.58 -5.79
CA ILE A 553 -4.95 -14.72 -4.94
C ILE A 553 -3.99 -15.74 -5.55
N SER A 554 -4.51 -16.91 -5.96
CA SER A 554 -3.71 -17.98 -6.55
C SER A 554 -3.00 -17.55 -7.83
N LYS A 555 -3.72 -16.88 -8.76
CA LYS A 555 -3.15 -16.35 -10.01
C LYS A 555 -2.08 -15.31 -9.73
N SER A 556 -2.33 -14.39 -8.79
CA SER A 556 -1.39 -13.31 -8.45
C SER A 556 -0.11 -13.86 -7.81
N LEU A 557 -0.24 -14.78 -6.84
CA LEU A 557 0.89 -15.44 -6.20
C LEU A 557 1.68 -16.30 -7.18
N LYS A 558 1.01 -17.04 -8.07
CA LYS A 558 1.67 -17.82 -9.12
C LYS A 558 2.47 -16.91 -10.06
N TYR A 559 1.92 -15.77 -10.44
CA TYR A 559 2.61 -14.77 -11.28
C TYR A 559 3.85 -14.19 -10.57
N TRP A 560 3.72 -13.68 -9.34
CA TRP A 560 4.86 -13.07 -8.64
C TRP A 560 5.94 -14.08 -8.27
N SER A 561 5.55 -15.27 -7.83
CA SER A 561 6.50 -16.33 -7.43
C SER A 561 7.05 -17.15 -8.61
N LYS A 562 6.62 -16.89 -9.85
CA LYS A 562 6.91 -17.74 -11.01
C LYS A 562 6.57 -19.22 -10.75
N GLY A 563 5.50 -19.47 -10.00
CA GLY A 563 5.03 -20.80 -9.63
C GLY A 563 5.80 -21.49 -8.49
N GLN A 564 6.74 -20.81 -7.83
CA GLN A 564 7.52 -21.41 -6.73
C GLN A 564 6.78 -21.46 -5.39
N VAL A 565 5.71 -20.67 -5.23
CA VAL A 565 4.91 -20.64 -4.01
C VAL A 565 3.59 -21.39 -4.22
N GLN A 566 3.36 -22.40 -3.39
CA GLN A 566 2.09 -23.11 -3.30
C GLN A 566 1.12 -22.35 -2.40
N THR A 567 -0.10 -22.17 -2.89
CA THR A 567 -1.18 -21.49 -2.16
C THR A 567 -2.22 -22.52 -1.75
N THR A 568 -2.62 -22.52 -0.47
CA THR A 568 -3.67 -23.40 0.07
C THR A 568 -4.68 -22.57 0.84
N PHE A 569 -5.97 -22.89 0.71
CA PHE A 569 -7.05 -22.23 1.45
C PHE A 569 -7.64 -23.23 2.43
N LEU A 570 -7.68 -22.87 3.71
CA LEU A 570 -8.20 -23.74 4.75
C LEU A 570 -9.73 -23.79 4.70
N CYS A 571 -10.28 -24.99 4.85
CA CYS A 571 -11.71 -25.20 5.12
C CYS A 571 -12.00 -24.89 6.59
N HIS A 572 -13.28 -24.63 6.92
CA HIS A 572 -13.73 -24.36 8.29
C HIS A 572 -12.96 -23.20 8.94
N GLU A 573 -12.56 -22.19 8.15
CA GLU A 573 -11.67 -21.11 8.55
C GLU A 573 -12.17 -20.30 9.74
N GLY A 574 -13.50 -20.22 9.91
CA GLY A 574 -14.17 -19.59 11.05
C GLY A 574 -13.98 -20.33 12.37
N PHE A 575 -13.68 -21.64 12.33
CA PHE A 575 -13.67 -22.51 13.51
C PHE A 575 -12.27 -22.94 13.95
N LEU A 576 -11.21 -22.67 13.18
CA LEU A 576 -9.85 -23.13 13.48
C LEU A 576 -9.33 -22.72 14.87
N GLY A 577 -9.71 -21.53 15.36
CA GLY A 577 -9.35 -21.09 16.71
C GLY A 577 -10.03 -21.92 17.79
N THR A 578 -11.33 -22.21 17.62
CA THR A 578 -12.11 -23.06 18.50
C THR A 578 -11.63 -24.51 18.46
N LEU A 579 -11.32 -25.04 17.27
CA LEU A 579 -10.73 -26.37 17.09
C LEU A 579 -9.38 -26.49 17.81
N GLY A 580 -8.51 -25.48 17.69
CA GLY A 580 -7.24 -25.43 18.41
C GLY A 580 -7.41 -25.37 19.93
N ALA A 581 -8.40 -24.61 20.43
CA ALA A 581 -8.74 -24.57 21.85
C ALA A 581 -9.28 -25.92 22.33
N PHE A 582 -10.11 -26.58 21.54
CA PHE A 582 -10.63 -27.91 21.83
C PHE A 582 -9.50 -28.95 21.91
N TRP A 583 -8.58 -28.99 20.94
CA TRP A 583 -7.43 -29.89 20.99
C TRP A 583 -6.46 -29.58 22.14
N SER A 584 -6.50 -28.39 22.74
CA SER A 584 -5.69 -28.12 23.93
C SER A 584 -6.09 -28.98 25.13
N TYR A 585 -7.31 -29.56 25.14
CA TYR A 585 -7.72 -30.53 26.18
C TYR A 585 -6.89 -31.82 26.18
N GLU A 586 -6.36 -32.24 25.03
CA GLU A 586 -5.41 -33.38 24.98
C GLU A 586 -4.11 -33.02 25.74
N ASN A 587 -3.65 -31.77 25.65
CA ASN A 587 -2.51 -31.30 26.44
C ASN A 587 -2.83 -31.13 27.94
N MET A 588 -4.11 -31.26 28.34
CA MET A 588 -4.57 -31.23 29.73
C MET A 588 -4.81 -32.64 30.31
N GLY A 589 -4.47 -33.70 29.57
CA GLY A 589 -4.56 -35.10 30.03
C GLY A 589 -5.95 -35.74 29.85
N ILE A 590 -6.79 -35.19 28.99
CA ILE A 590 -8.01 -35.87 28.51
C ILE A 590 -7.60 -36.64 27.24
N ASP A 591 -7.05 -37.84 27.43
CA ASP A 591 -6.60 -38.70 26.33
C ASP A 591 -7.79 -39.32 25.57
N GLY A 592 -7.68 -39.51 24.26
CA GLY A 592 -8.68 -40.22 23.43
C GLY A 592 -9.80 -39.37 22.80
N LEU A 593 -9.77 -38.04 22.95
CA LEU A 593 -10.82 -37.15 22.43
C LEU A 593 -10.87 -37.12 20.88
N ALA A 594 -9.72 -37.19 20.21
CA ALA A 594 -9.63 -37.32 18.75
C ALA A 594 -9.94 -38.73 18.21
N GLU A 595 -9.93 -39.76 19.06
CA GLU A 595 -10.28 -41.14 18.69
C GLU A 595 -11.80 -41.38 18.72
N HIS A 596 -12.55 -40.51 19.41
CA HIS A 596 -13.99 -40.62 19.52
C HIS A 596 -14.67 -40.20 18.21
N GLU A 597 -15.21 -41.18 17.47
CA GLU A 597 -15.73 -41.04 16.09
C GLU A 597 -16.77 -39.91 15.95
N VAL A 598 -17.68 -39.78 16.93
CA VAL A 598 -18.69 -38.71 16.99
C VAL A 598 -18.06 -37.32 17.12
N ILE A 599 -17.01 -37.19 17.93
CA ILE A 599 -16.29 -35.92 18.10
C ILE A 599 -15.52 -35.59 16.81
N ARG A 600 -14.92 -36.60 16.20
CA ARG A 600 -14.21 -36.46 14.91
C ARG A 600 -15.15 -36.03 13.78
N GLU A 601 -16.35 -36.59 13.67
CA GLU A 601 -17.35 -36.20 12.66
C GLU A 601 -17.90 -34.79 12.88
N VAL A 602 -18.21 -34.43 14.14
CA VAL A 602 -18.72 -33.10 14.49
C VAL A 602 -17.66 -32.01 14.26
N LEU A 603 -16.39 -32.30 14.54
CA LEU A 603 -15.28 -31.35 14.37
C LEU A 603 -14.79 -31.24 12.92
N LEU A 604 -14.83 -32.34 12.16
CA LEU A 604 -14.40 -32.34 10.76
C LEU A 604 -15.46 -31.85 9.80
N GLY A 605 -16.75 -31.87 10.18
CA GLY A 605 -17.89 -31.22 9.52
C GLY A 605 -18.01 -31.52 8.02
N ALA A 606 -19.14 -32.09 7.58
CA ALA A 606 -19.37 -32.37 6.15
C ALA A 606 -18.96 -31.17 5.26
N PRO A 607 -18.18 -31.39 4.18
CA PRO A 607 -17.63 -30.31 3.38
C PRO A 607 -18.75 -29.43 2.79
N TYR A 608 -18.55 -28.11 2.82
CA TYR A 608 -19.42 -27.16 2.15
C TYR A 608 -19.27 -27.30 0.62
N THR A 609 -20.13 -28.11 0.01
CA THR A 609 -20.31 -28.13 -1.44
C THR A 609 -21.36 -27.08 -1.78
N GLY A 610 -20.90 -25.94 -2.31
CA GLY A 610 -21.71 -24.74 -2.50
C GLY A 610 -23.12 -24.99 -3.03
N GLY A 611 -24.12 -24.47 -2.31
CA GLY A 611 -25.44 -24.20 -2.88
C GLY A 611 -26.66 -24.54 -2.03
N GLN A 612 -26.61 -25.48 -1.08
CA GLN A 612 -27.78 -25.84 -0.26
C GLN A 612 -27.36 -26.24 1.15
N PHE A 613 -28.06 -25.72 2.18
CA PHE A 613 -28.07 -26.40 3.47
C PHE A 613 -28.52 -27.84 3.22
N PRO A 614 -27.84 -28.87 3.77
CA PRO A 614 -28.45 -30.19 3.82
C PRO A 614 -29.76 -30.02 4.58
N SER A 615 -30.88 -30.15 3.87
CA SER A 615 -32.10 -30.56 4.53
C SER A 615 -31.74 -31.89 5.19
N ILE A 616 -31.94 -31.97 6.50
CA ILE A 616 -31.90 -33.24 7.24
C ILE A 616 -32.68 -34.24 6.40
N PRO A 617 -32.11 -35.42 6.05
CA PRO A 617 -32.82 -36.36 5.21
C PRO A 617 -34.16 -36.69 5.90
N PRO A 618 -35.28 -36.75 5.16
CA PRO A 618 -36.50 -37.27 5.73
C PRO A 618 -36.18 -38.71 6.15
N SER A 619 -36.24 -38.98 7.45
CA SER A 619 -36.06 -40.34 7.97
C SER A 619 -37.12 -41.22 7.32
N GLU A 620 -36.68 -42.14 6.48
CA GLU A 620 -37.52 -43.26 6.08
C GLU A 620 -37.95 -44.02 7.34
N HIS A 621 -39.26 -44.14 7.46
CA HIS A 621 -40.03 -44.95 8.40
C HIS A 621 -39.25 -45.99 9.21
N CYS A 622 -39.08 -45.72 10.51
CA CYS A 622 -39.19 -46.76 11.54
C CYS A 622 -40.32 -46.34 12.48
N ASP A 623 -41.31 -47.22 12.58
CA ASP A 623 -42.53 -47.04 13.35
C ASP A 623 -42.27 -46.79 14.85
N ASN A 624 -43.04 -45.83 15.39
CA ASN A 624 -43.54 -45.70 16.76
C ASN A 624 -42.71 -46.32 17.91
N ASP A 625 -41.85 -45.52 18.56
CA ASP A 625 -41.59 -45.63 20.02
C ASP A 625 -40.75 -44.46 20.64
N ASN A 626 -40.12 -43.58 19.85
CA ASN A 626 -39.17 -42.56 20.35
C ASN A 626 -39.74 -41.24 20.92
N ASP A 627 -41.05 -40.95 20.80
CA ASP A 627 -41.60 -39.65 21.26
C ASP A 627 -41.76 -39.58 22.80
N THR A 628 -41.79 -40.73 23.45
CA THR A 628 -41.92 -40.85 24.92
C THR A 628 -40.59 -40.59 25.63
N ASP A 629 -39.47 -41.04 25.05
CA ASP A 629 -38.13 -40.94 25.65
C ASP A 629 -37.56 -39.52 25.55
N LEU A 630 -37.81 -38.83 24.42
CA LEU A 630 -37.38 -37.44 24.24
C LEU A 630 -38.13 -36.46 25.17
N LYS A 631 -39.41 -36.72 25.46
CA LYS A 631 -40.16 -35.95 26.47
C LYS A 631 -39.65 -36.21 27.88
N LEU A 632 -39.28 -37.45 28.20
CA LEU A 632 -38.72 -37.82 29.49
C LEU A 632 -37.36 -37.14 29.72
N GLU A 633 -36.49 -37.13 28.71
CA GLU A 633 -35.17 -36.48 28.75
C GLU A 633 -35.32 -34.95 28.87
N ALA A 634 -36.26 -34.35 28.13
CA ALA A 634 -36.54 -32.91 28.21
C ALA A 634 -37.08 -32.48 29.58
N ASP A 635 -37.94 -33.28 30.21
CA ASP A 635 -38.47 -33.00 31.54
C ASP A 635 -37.42 -33.23 32.64
N LYS A 636 -36.53 -34.22 32.45
CA LYS A 636 -35.35 -34.43 33.31
C LYS A 636 -34.40 -33.22 33.27
N LEU A 637 -34.08 -32.73 32.07
CA LEU A 637 -33.23 -31.55 31.88
C LEU A 637 -33.86 -30.25 32.41
N ARG A 638 -35.19 -30.12 32.34
CA ARG A 638 -35.92 -29.00 32.96
C ARG A 638 -35.84 -29.05 34.49
N LYS A 639 -35.93 -30.25 35.08
CA LYS A 639 -35.82 -30.45 36.53
C LYS A 639 -34.41 -30.17 37.05
N GLU A 640 -33.38 -30.59 36.32
CA GLU A 640 -31.98 -30.25 36.63
C GLU A 640 -31.71 -28.75 36.51
N ASN A 641 -32.26 -28.08 35.49
CA ASN A 641 -32.15 -26.61 35.37
C ASN A 641 -32.82 -25.87 36.54
N LEU A 642 -33.94 -26.38 37.05
CA LEU A 642 -34.62 -25.82 38.22
C LEU A 642 -33.78 -25.96 39.49
N LEU A 643 -33.14 -27.11 39.68
CA LEU A 643 -32.21 -27.35 40.80
C LEU A 643 -30.98 -26.44 40.72
N LEU A 644 -30.39 -26.30 39.53
CA LEU A 644 -29.24 -25.42 39.31
C LEU A 644 -29.58 -23.95 39.57
N LYS A 645 -30.77 -23.49 39.16
CA LYS A 645 -31.23 -22.13 39.47
C LYS A 645 -31.43 -21.91 40.96
N ALA A 646 -31.97 -22.89 41.69
CA ALA A 646 -32.14 -22.82 43.13
C ALA A 646 -30.79 -22.76 43.86
N GLU A 647 -29.81 -23.57 43.45
CA GLU A 647 -28.46 -23.55 44.03
C GLU A 647 -27.74 -22.23 43.73
N LEU A 648 -27.94 -21.65 42.54
CA LEU A 648 -27.35 -20.37 42.16
C LEU A 648 -27.91 -19.20 42.98
N GLU A 649 -29.22 -19.22 43.29
CA GLU A 649 -29.82 -18.24 44.20
C GLU A 649 -29.36 -18.46 45.66
N ARG A 650 -29.19 -19.71 46.11
CA ARG A 650 -28.61 -20.01 47.43
C ARG A 650 -27.21 -19.43 47.57
N LEU A 651 -26.35 -19.64 46.57
CA LEU A 651 -24.98 -19.12 46.53
C LEU A 651 -24.92 -17.59 46.43
N ARG A 652 -25.93 -16.95 45.84
CA ARG A 652 -26.07 -15.49 45.85
C ARG A 652 -26.39 -14.96 47.24
N CYS A 653 -27.36 -15.55 47.93
CA CYS A 653 -27.69 -15.19 49.31
C CYS A 653 -26.50 -15.40 50.25
N GLU A 654 -25.76 -16.51 50.08
CA GLU A 654 -24.57 -16.80 50.89
C GLU A 654 -23.45 -15.78 50.63
N ASN A 655 -23.27 -15.34 49.38
CA ASN A 655 -22.33 -14.26 49.05
C ASN A 655 -22.76 -12.90 49.60
N GLU A 656 -24.06 -12.59 49.64
CA GLU A 656 -24.57 -11.35 50.23
C GLU A 656 -24.39 -11.32 51.75
N ASP A 657 -24.62 -12.44 52.45
CA ASP A 657 -24.36 -12.56 53.88
C ASP A 657 -22.86 -12.42 54.20
N LEU A 658 -22.00 -13.08 53.42
CA LEU A 658 -20.54 -12.93 53.54
C LEU A 658 -20.08 -11.48 53.30
N ARG A 659 -20.68 -10.78 52.32
CA ARG A 659 -20.41 -9.36 52.09
C ARG A 659 -20.87 -8.48 53.25
N GLY A 660 -22.03 -8.76 53.84
CA GLY A 660 -22.53 -8.07 55.03
C GLY A 660 -21.63 -8.25 56.26
N ARG A 661 -21.03 -9.43 56.42
CA ARG A 661 -20.06 -9.73 57.49
C ARG A 661 -18.68 -9.10 57.27
N LEU A 662 -18.36 -8.69 56.05
CA LEU A 662 -17.08 -8.05 55.69
C LEU A 662 -17.14 -6.51 55.72
N THR A 663 -18.31 -5.90 55.92
CA THR A 663 -18.46 -4.45 56.13
C THR A 663 -18.20 -4.06 57.59
N PRO A 664 -17.16 -3.25 57.89
CA PRO A 664 -16.91 -2.80 59.26
C PRO A 664 -17.96 -1.75 59.70
N PRO A 665 -18.27 -1.64 61.00
CA PRO A 665 -19.29 -0.72 61.48
C PRO A 665 -18.86 0.73 61.22
N SER A 666 -19.76 1.50 60.61
CA SER A 666 -19.64 2.95 60.43
C SER A 666 -19.68 3.64 61.80
N ASN A 667 -18.53 4.03 62.34
CA ASN A 667 -18.47 4.90 63.50
C ASN A 667 -18.90 6.31 63.11
N GLY A 668 -20.12 6.68 63.54
CA GLY A 668 -20.60 8.04 63.59
C GLY A 668 -20.11 8.77 64.83
N ASN A 669 -19.61 9.99 64.59
CA ASN A 669 -19.62 11.18 65.44
C ASN A 669 -18.77 11.30 66.72
N SER A 670 -17.81 12.24 66.61
CA SER A 670 -17.74 13.50 67.40
C SER A 670 -16.75 13.62 68.58
N LYS A 671 -16.06 14.77 68.53
CA LYS A 671 -15.68 15.70 69.61
C LYS A 671 -14.34 15.54 70.37
N LEU A 672 -13.62 16.69 70.34
CA LEU A 672 -12.68 17.27 71.32
C LEU A 672 -11.36 16.50 71.51
N HIS A 673 -10.17 17.09 71.43
CA HIS A 673 -9.73 18.44 71.80
C HIS A 673 -8.58 18.93 70.91
#